data_AF-A0A646P279-F1
#
_entry.id   AF-A0A646P279-F1
#
_cell.length_a   1.000
_cell.length_b   1.000
_cell.length_c   1.000
_cell.angle_alpha   90.00
_cell.angle_beta   90.00
_cell.angle_gamma   90.00
#
_symmetry.space_group_name_H-M   'P 1'
#
loop_
_entity.id
_entity.type
_entity.pdbx_description
1 polymer ?
#
loop_
_entity_poly.entity_id
_entity_poly.type
_entity_poly.pdbx_seq_one_letter_code
_entity_poly.pdbx_strand_id
1 'polypeptide(L)'
;MKVPPIDNRPGEWPHGVIENWTRLLARAQHLESKAGGSDAFEQMLATFREMMRTGRFDGFKALLTRRLAARALTWLWLHDDVIGPRLLNVRLLNTLIEAQQPRLTRITLVQMVQLYFRFFDRLDDRDKTAEQSLRAVLEAHLHAQLRWLPEPRMQSLRPDALTQLKQHGYWLLGLEGPLALAKHVREQGQELAATFEAYGLAGLSTSRYGDVCRAHFYLETLRQLVPGEWDEVLDELLKPSVSKAPYEGDKRIGHAALEIIIDRAGDAPSDIWQSFILNLAGDPRIASSSPNYRQWWLPLGEARINQVRGWLSKEDLRLFLQAVEQYGNESGKEDLQRMFPARKTFLEGLFKLGLIRHTRLMLGGIAQQSVRRILGEEVKTNFAKMEGSMNDKAAIYLDCGDFHLVEGSHSFKIWVYLAQPGPAMKSYEKNLFSHSDLTIELPKAYKKLYPGLGYEAVTHNGTWQRKVFDFLAENGIGVDIEKLLSKQEYRSYLNRHGVPVVRSNKVIVPSALQSPMQAVKPERLPELGSNAFETTSYAIGSASRPLTEPRTVGAAVEASVVNSIRAQNNAIADAGYSGSRRLFGKEPDAGTALAPVDSALPSVVAVVADSASAPLVVNELSDTALAGSITRLPKTAIAVMHYFASNPGDKARYASNVLEIEIREVNRLLHGPLRTFCKQDESFGWSVSGPALAVLNKLFP
;
A
#
# COMPACT_ATOMS: atom_id res chain seq x y z
N MET A 1 37.00 40.29 35.78
CA MET A 1 35.92 39.94 36.73
C MET A 1 35.40 38.57 36.38
N LYS A 2 35.59 37.57 37.25
CA LYS A 2 35.01 36.23 37.08
C LYS A 2 33.54 36.30 37.49
N VAL A 3 32.64 35.93 36.58
CA VAL A 3 31.21 35.81 36.87
C VAL A 3 31.03 34.75 37.98
N PRO A 4 30.18 34.96 38.99
CA PRO A 4 29.95 33.95 40.01
C PRO A 4 29.39 32.66 39.36
N PRO A 5 29.68 31.48 39.94
CA PRO A 5 29.13 30.23 39.43
C PRO A 5 27.60 30.26 39.54
N ILE A 6 26.90 29.93 38.46
CA ILE A 6 25.46 29.70 38.49
C ILE A 6 25.25 28.32 39.13
N ASP A 7 24.73 28.32 40.36
CA ASP A 7 24.39 27.11 41.11
C ASP A 7 23.10 26.49 40.52
N ASN A 8 23.25 25.59 39.53
CA ASN A 8 22.16 24.83 38.93
C ASN A 8 21.79 23.60 39.78
N ARG A 9 21.60 23.76 41.09
CA ARG A 9 20.93 22.72 41.89
C ARG A 9 19.44 22.73 41.55
N PRO A 10 18.80 21.57 41.29
CA PRO A 10 17.35 21.48 41.19
C PRO A 10 16.76 21.66 42.60
N GLY A 11 16.72 22.89 43.07
CA GLY A 11 16.08 23.33 44.30
C GLY A 11 14.90 24.23 43.96
N GLU A 12 13.79 23.99 44.67
CA GLU A 12 12.50 24.67 44.56
C GLU A 12 12.64 26.14 44.15
N TRP A 13 12.10 26.46 42.98
CA TRP A 13 11.91 27.84 42.57
C TRP A 13 11.13 28.55 43.70
N PRO A 14 11.53 29.76 44.15
CA PRO A 14 10.80 30.46 45.20
C PRO A 14 9.33 30.54 44.82
N HIS A 15 8.41 30.30 45.77
CA HIS A 15 6.97 30.25 45.50
C HIS A 15 6.47 31.45 44.69
N GLY A 16 7.00 32.65 44.93
CA GLY A 16 6.67 33.85 44.15
C GLY A 16 7.08 33.79 42.66
N VAL A 17 8.14 33.07 42.30
CA VAL A 17 8.53 32.86 40.90
C VAL A 17 7.65 31.80 40.23
N ILE A 18 7.30 30.72 40.94
CA ILE A 18 6.34 29.71 40.46
C ILE A 18 4.97 30.34 40.24
N GLU A 19 4.48 31.14 41.19
CA GLU A 19 3.21 31.85 41.07
C GLU A 19 3.22 32.86 39.92
N ASN A 20 4.28 33.63 39.75
CA ASN A 20 4.42 34.56 38.62
C ASN A 20 4.49 33.82 37.28
N TRP A 21 5.18 32.69 37.23
CA TRP A 21 5.25 31.85 36.03
C TRP A 21 3.91 31.21 35.70
N THR A 22 3.19 30.74 36.72
CA THR A 22 1.83 30.20 36.60
C THR A 22 0.85 31.29 36.14
N ARG A 23 0.98 32.51 36.67
CA ARG A 23 0.18 33.68 36.26
C ARG A 23 0.50 34.10 34.83
N LEU A 24 1.77 34.05 34.42
CA LEU A 24 2.18 34.29 33.03
C LEU A 24 1.66 33.21 32.09
N LEU A 25 1.72 31.93 32.48
CA LEU A 25 1.12 30.81 31.75
C LEU A 25 -0.40 30.96 31.61
N ALA A 26 -1.11 31.28 32.70
CA ALA A 26 -2.54 31.52 32.66
C ALA A 26 -2.90 32.74 31.81
N ARG A 27 -2.08 33.80 31.82
CA ARG A 27 -2.28 34.99 30.99
C ARG A 27 -1.96 34.71 29.52
N ALA A 28 -0.96 33.88 29.24
CA ALA A 28 -0.63 33.40 27.90
C ALA A 28 -1.75 32.50 27.36
N GLN A 29 -2.26 31.55 28.13
CA GLN A 29 -3.42 30.70 27.78
C GLN A 29 -4.72 31.51 27.62
N HIS A 30 -4.91 32.56 28.42
CA HIS A 30 -6.04 33.47 28.28
C HIS A 30 -5.92 34.34 27.02
N LEU A 31 -4.70 34.80 26.69
CA LEU A 31 -4.41 35.50 25.45
C LEU A 31 -4.55 34.56 24.24
N GLU A 32 -4.13 33.30 24.36
CA GLU A 32 -4.22 32.24 23.35
C GLU A 32 -5.68 31.85 23.06
N SER A 33 -6.51 31.68 24.10
CA SER A 33 -7.95 31.43 23.94
C SER A 33 -8.73 32.61 23.34
N LYS A 34 -8.21 33.83 23.47
CA LYS A 34 -8.77 35.04 22.82
C LYS A 34 -8.03 35.44 21.54
N ALA A 35 -6.93 34.79 21.20
CA ALA A 35 -6.11 35.10 20.03
C ALA A 35 -6.78 34.54 18.78
N GLY A 36 -7.67 35.33 18.18
CA GLY A 36 -8.11 35.12 16.82
C GLY A 36 -9.60 34.91 16.59
N GLY A 37 -10.39 34.73 17.65
CA GLY A 37 -11.85 34.77 17.59
C GLY A 37 -12.35 36.02 18.32
N SER A 38 -12.43 37.15 17.61
CA SER A 38 -13.21 38.29 18.10
C SER A 38 -14.63 38.18 17.54
N ASP A 39 -15.62 38.73 18.23
CA ASP A 39 -16.99 38.78 17.70
C ASP A 39 -17.04 39.41 16.29
N ALA A 40 -16.17 40.39 16.04
CA ALA A 40 -16.02 41.02 14.72
C ALA A 40 -15.46 40.06 13.66
N PHE A 41 -14.61 39.09 14.02
CA PHE A 41 -14.10 38.07 13.12
C PHE A 41 -15.20 37.06 12.76
N GLU A 42 -15.95 36.57 13.75
CA GLU A 42 -17.06 35.65 13.52
C GLU A 42 -18.19 36.29 12.70
N GLN A 43 -18.52 37.56 12.97
CA GLN A 43 -19.45 38.34 12.15
C GLN A 43 -18.97 38.47 10.70
N MET A 44 -17.66 38.63 10.50
CA MET A 44 -17.08 38.71 9.16
C MET A 44 -17.16 37.37 8.42
N LEU A 45 -16.89 36.25 9.11
CA LEU A 45 -17.11 34.92 8.55
C LEU A 45 -18.58 34.74 8.14
N ALA A 46 -19.52 35.06 9.04
CA ALA A 46 -20.96 34.99 8.75
C ALA A 46 -21.35 35.85 7.53
N THR A 47 -20.77 37.05 7.39
CA THR A 47 -21.01 37.93 6.24
C THR A 47 -20.60 37.27 4.92
N PHE A 48 -19.41 36.65 4.86
CA PHE A 48 -18.97 35.95 3.65
C PHE A 48 -19.82 34.71 3.34
N ARG A 49 -20.24 33.96 4.37
CA ARG A 49 -21.16 32.82 4.19
C ARG A 49 -22.51 33.27 3.61
N GLU A 50 -23.01 34.42 4.05
CA GLU A 50 -24.26 34.99 3.56
C GLU A 50 -24.15 35.51 2.11
N MET A 51 -23.04 36.19 1.76
CA MET A 51 -22.75 36.58 0.37
C MET A 51 -22.74 35.36 -0.55
N MET A 52 -22.13 34.26 -0.11
CA MET A 52 -22.12 32.99 -0.85
C MET A 52 -23.50 32.36 -0.98
N ARG A 53 -24.30 32.37 0.09
CA ARG A 53 -25.66 31.80 0.09
C ARG A 53 -26.60 32.57 -0.83
N THR A 54 -26.45 33.89 -0.89
CA THR A 54 -27.34 34.77 -1.66
C THR A 54 -26.84 35.07 -3.07
N GLY A 55 -25.57 34.78 -3.37
CA GLY A 55 -24.92 35.15 -4.64
C GLY A 55 -24.69 36.65 -4.81
N ARG A 56 -24.97 37.47 -3.78
CA ARG A 56 -24.82 38.92 -3.82
C ARG A 56 -23.48 39.34 -3.26
N PHE A 57 -22.62 39.86 -4.13
CA PHE A 57 -21.26 40.31 -3.80
C PHE A 57 -21.11 41.83 -3.86
N ASP A 58 -22.21 42.56 -3.74
CA ASP A 58 -22.22 44.02 -3.73
C ASP A 58 -21.34 44.54 -2.58
N GLY A 59 -20.47 45.51 -2.88
CA GLY A 59 -19.55 46.07 -1.89
C GLY A 59 -18.40 45.14 -1.45
N PHE A 60 -18.24 43.96 -2.05
CA PHE A 60 -17.19 43.00 -1.67
C PHE A 60 -15.78 43.60 -1.72
N LYS A 61 -15.43 44.32 -2.79
CA LYS A 61 -14.13 45.00 -2.91
C LYS A 61 -13.91 46.05 -1.80
N ALA A 62 -14.96 46.79 -1.43
CA ALA A 62 -14.89 47.76 -0.34
C ALA A 62 -14.71 47.07 1.02
N LEU A 63 -15.41 45.95 1.26
CA LEU A 63 -15.26 45.14 2.47
C LEU A 63 -13.81 44.63 2.62
N LEU A 64 -13.22 44.17 1.53
CA LEU A 64 -11.84 43.65 1.50
C LEU A 64 -10.76 44.69 1.71
N THR A 65 -11.06 45.99 1.80
CA THR A 65 -10.08 46.99 2.25
C THR A 65 -9.71 46.80 3.73
N ARG A 66 -10.62 46.20 4.52
CA ARG A 66 -10.40 45.93 5.95
C ARG A 66 -9.48 44.72 6.12
N ARG A 67 -8.40 44.89 6.88
CA ARG A 67 -7.44 43.80 7.20
C ARG A 67 -8.11 42.56 7.81
N LEU A 68 -9.15 42.77 8.64
CA LEU A 68 -9.94 41.70 9.23
C LEU A 68 -10.71 40.88 8.19
N ALA A 69 -11.27 41.55 7.17
CA ALA A 69 -12.01 40.90 6.09
C ALA A 69 -11.09 40.04 5.22
N ALA A 70 -9.91 40.58 4.87
CA ALA A 70 -8.88 39.83 4.16
C ALA A 70 -8.49 38.54 4.91
N ARG A 71 -8.22 38.64 6.22
CA ARG A 71 -7.91 37.49 7.09
C ARG A 71 -9.08 36.49 7.16
N ALA A 72 -10.31 36.95 7.33
CA ALA A 72 -11.48 36.09 7.43
C ALA A 72 -11.74 35.33 6.11
N LEU A 73 -11.56 36.00 4.96
CA LEU A 73 -11.70 35.35 3.65
C LEU A 73 -10.65 34.25 3.43
N THR A 74 -9.36 34.56 3.67
CA THR A 74 -8.29 33.57 3.53
C THR A 74 -8.39 32.43 4.55
N TRP A 75 -8.96 32.69 5.73
CA TRP A 75 -9.31 31.65 6.69
C TRP A 75 -10.40 30.71 6.15
N LEU A 76 -11.48 31.24 5.56
CA LEU A 76 -12.52 30.41 4.94
C LEU A 76 -11.96 29.54 3.81
N TRP A 77 -11.09 30.09 2.96
CA TRP A 77 -10.43 29.31 1.90
C TRP A 77 -9.62 28.12 2.43
N LEU A 78 -9.06 28.25 3.64
CA LEU A 78 -8.22 27.24 4.25
C LEU A 78 -9.00 26.21 5.08
N HIS A 79 -10.05 26.63 5.78
CA HIS A 79 -10.69 25.81 6.82
C HIS A 79 -12.14 25.39 6.53
N ASP A 80 -12.82 26.02 5.56
CA ASP A 80 -14.20 25.69 5.23
C ASP A 80 -14.25 24.83 3.97
N ASP A 81 -14.56 23.54 4.12
CA ASP A 81 -14.52 22.56 3.02
C ASP A 81 -15.66 22.73 2.00
N VAL A 82 -16.68 23.54 2.31
CA VAL A 82 -17.85 23.75 1.43
C VAL A 82 -17.80 25.11 0.77
N ILE A 83 -17.60 26.16 1.57
CA ILE A 83 -17.68 27.55 1.15
C ILE A 83 -16.31 28.00 0.62
N GLY A 84 -15.22 27.57 1.26
CA GLY A 84 -13.85 27.90 0.88
C GLY A 84 -13.55 27.62 -0.60
N PRO A 85 -13.76 26.38 -1.09
CA PRO A 85 -13.55 26.06 -2.51
C PRO A 85 -14.41 26.89 -3.47
N ARG A 86 -15.63 27.27 -3.09
CA ARG A 86 -16.52 28.07 -3.95
C ARG A 86 -16.11 29.54 -4.02
N LEU A 87 -15.53 30.07 -2.95
CA LEU A 87 -15.01 31.43 -2.87
C LEU A 87 -13.60 31.58 -3.43
N LEU A 88 -12.87 30.49 -3.63
CA LEU A 88 -11.49 30.53 -4.07
C LEU A 88 -11.42 30.42 -5.59
N ASN A 89 -11.30 31.56 -6.27
CA ASN A 89 -11.10 31.66 -7.72
C ASN A 89 -10.16 32.82 -8.06
N VAL A 90 -9.67 32.87 -9.31
CA VAL A 90 -8.68 33.85 -9.75
C VAL A 90 -9.15 35.29 -9.56
N ARG A 91 -10.42 35.56 -9.87
CA ARG A 91 -11.01 36.90 -9.76
C ARG A 91 -11.05 37.40 -8.31
N LEU A 92 -11.49 36.57 -7.37
CA LEU A 92 -11.59 36.96 -5.95
C LEU A 92 -10.20 37.07 -5.31
N LEU A 93 -9.25 36.22 -5.71
CA LEU A 93 -7.85 36.34 -5.32
C LEU A 93 -7.24 37.68 -5.77
N ASN A 94 -7.38 38.04 -7.04
CA ASN A 94 -6.90 39.33 -7.55
C ASN A 94 -7.55 40.51 -6.83
N THR A 95 -8.86 40.45 -6.61
CA THR A 95 -9.62 41.48 -5.88
C THR A 95 -9.09 41.68 -4.46
N LEU A 96 -8.75 40.59 -3.75
CA LEU A 96 -8.14 40.64 -2.42
C LEU A 96 -6.79 41.35 -2.44
N ILE A 97 -5.91 40.99 -3.37
CA ILE A 97 -4.56 41.58 -3.47
C ILE A 97 -4.65 43.08 -3.82
N GLU A 98 -5.52 43.46 -4.75
CA GLU A 98 -5.77 44.86 -5.10
C GLU A 98 -6.33 45.67 -3.93
N ALA A 99 -7.21 45.10 -3.12
CA ALA A 99 -7.82 45.81 -2.00
C ALA A 99 -6.87 45.98 -0.79
N GLN A 100 -5.79 45.19 -0.73
CA GLN A 100 -4.87 45.12 0.42
C GLN A 100 -3.51 45.81 0.18
N GLN A 101 -3.45 46.78 -0.72
CA GLN A 101 -2.22 47.52 -1.04
C GLN A 101 -1.63 48.26 0.19
N PRO A 102 -0.30 48.44 0.26
CA PRO A 102 0.71 47.92 -0.67
C PRO A 102 1.06 46.44 -0.44
N ARG A 103 0.63 45.86 0.68
CA ARG A 103 0.95 44.47 1.05
C ARG A 103 -0.08 43.85 1.99
N LEU A 104 -0.20 42.53 1.93
CA LEU A 104 -0.96 41.72 2.88
C LEU A 104 -0.40 41.85 4.31
N THR A 105 -1.27 41.63 5.30
CA THR A 105 -0.81 41.44 6.67
C THR A 105 -0.04 40.13 6.80
N ARG A 106 0.86 40.03 7.79
CA ARG A 106 1.62 38.80 8.05
C ARG A 106 0.71 37.58 8.21
N ILE A 107 -0.40 37.70 8.96
CA ILE A 107 -1.36 36.61 9.17
C ILE A 107 -2.02 36.19 7.86
N THR A 108 -2.51 37.15 7.07
CA THR A 108 -3.12 36.86 5.76
C THR A 108 -2.13 36.19 4.82
N LEU A 109 -0.86 36.64 4.82
CA LEU A 109 0.19 36.04 4.00
C LEU A 109 0.53 34.61 4.45
N VAL A 110 0.61 34.33 5.76
CA VAL A 110 0.78 32.96 6.28
C VAL A 110 -0.36 32.06 5.82
N GLN A 111 -1.61 32.52 5.91
CA GLN A 111 -2.75 31.74 5.44
C GLN A 111 -2.70 31.47 3.93
N MET A 112 -2.21 32.42 3.15
CA MET A 112 -2.03 32.25 1.70
C MET A 112 -0.91 31.26 1.36
N VAL A 113 0.20 31.28 2.11
CA VAL A 113 1.25 30.26 2.00
C VAL A 113 0.71 28.89 2.39
N GLN A 114 0.00 28.79 3.51
CA GLN A 114 -0.63 27.53 3.93
C GLN A 114 -1.60 27.01 2.88
N LEU A 115 -2.41 27.87 2.28
CA LEU A 115 -3.31 27.51 1.19
C LEU A 115 -2.55 26.95 -0.01
N TYR A 116 -1.45 27.61 -0.42
CA TYR A 116 -0.60 27.16 -1.51
C TYR A 116 0.00 25.78 -1.24
N PHE A 117 0.64 25.55 -0.08
CA PHE A 117 1.25 24.26 0.21
C PHE A 117 0.20 23.16 0.45
N ARG A 118 -0.90 23.48 1.14
CA ARG A 118 -1.99 22.52 1.46
C ARG A 118 -2.63 21.94 0.20
N PHE A 119 -2.86 22.76 -0.82
CA PHE A 119 -3.58 22.33 -2.02
C PHE A 119 -2.68 22.19 -3.25
N PHE A 120 -1.61 22.99 -3.35
CA PHE A 120 -0.57 22.92 -4.37
C PHE A 120 -1.10 22.74 -5.80
N ASP A 121 -0.78 21.62 -6.46
CA ASP A 121 -1.23 21.23 -7.79
C ASP A 121 -2.75 21.12 -7.90
N ARG A 122 -3.44 20.74 -6.82
CA ARG A 122 -4.92 20.66 -6.80
C ARG A 122 -5.61 22.02 -6.81
N LEU A 123 -4.88 23.13 -6.70
CA LEU A 123 -5.46 24.45 -6.93
C LEU A 123 -5.88 24.62 -8.39
N ASP A 124 -5.23 23.94 -9.33
CA ASP A 124 -5.56 24.02 -10.76
C ASP A 124 -6.91 23.37 -11.09
N ASP A 125 -7.39 22.46 -10.24
CA ASP A 125 -8.71 21.86 -10.37
C ASP A 125 -9.86 22.76 -9.90
N ARG A 126 -9.58 23.83 -9.15
CA ARG A 126 -10.61 24.64 -8.47
C ARG A 126 -11.24 25.71 -9.36
N ASP A 127 -10.58 26.11 -10.45
CA ASP A 127 -11.05 27.14 -11.36
C ASP A 127 -10.76 26.75 -12.82
N LYS A 128 -11.32 25.61 -13.25
CA LYS A 128 -11.10 25.04 -14.61
C LYS A 128 -11.59 25.95 -15.74
N THR A 129 -12.43 26.93 -15.41
CA THR A 129 -13.00 27.89 -16.36
C THR A 129 -12.12 29.12 -16.56
N ALA A 130 -11.12 29.34 -15.71
CA ALA A 130 -10.22 30.48 -15.85
C ALA A 130 -9.17 30.24 -16.93
N GLU A 131 -8.86 31.29 -17.71
CA GLU A 131 -7.76 31.28 -18.68
C GLU A 131 -6.39 31.06 -18.02
N GLN A 132 -6.28 31.37 -16.72
CA GLN A 132 -5.06 31.27 -15.94
C GLN A 132 -5.24 30.29 -14.78
N SER A 133 -4.21 29.46 -14.56
CA SER A 133 -4.14 28.54 -13.42
C SER A 133 -4.18 29.29 -12.09
N LEU A 134 -5.12 28.90 -11.21
CA LEU A 134 -5.24 29.49 -9.88
C LEU A 134 -3.95 29.32 -9.06
N ARG A 135 -3.29 28.15 -9.17
CA ARG A 135 -2.00 27.90 -8.53
C ARG A 135 -0.95 28.92 -8.99
N ALA A 136 -0.81 29.11 -10.31
CA ALA A 136 0.18 29.99 -10.90
C ALA A 136 -0.08 31.47 -10.53
N VAL A 137 -1.35 31.89 -10.49
CA VAL A 137 -1.72 33.24 -10.05
C VAL A 137 -1.40 33.43 -8.57
N LEU A 138 -1.73 32.46 -7.72
CA LEU A 138 -1.38 32.52 -6.30
C LEU A 138 0.14 32.53 -6.07
N GLU A 139 0.88 31.70 -6.80
CA GLU A 139 2.34 31.65 -6.79
C GLU A 139 2.95 33.02 -7.12
N ALA A 140 2.51 33.66 -8.20
CA ALA A 140 2.97 34.99 -8.61
C ALA A 140 2.69 36.04 -7.51
N HIS A 141 1.51 36.01 -6.89
CA HIS A 141 1.17 36.89 -5.79
C HIS A 141 2.01 36.62 -4.54
N LEU A 142 2.29 35.37 -4.20
CA LEU A 142 3.17 35.02 -3.09
C LEU A 142 4.58 35.56 -3.33
N HIS A 143 5.16 35.36 -4.51
CA HIS A 143 6.46 35.94 -4.85
C HIS A 143 6.48 37.46 -4.72
N ALA A 144 5.44 38.14 -5.23
CA ALA A 144 5.35 39.59 -5.12
C ALA A 144 5.25 40.03 -3.64
N GLN A 145 4.39 39.41 -2.84
CA GLN A 145 4.16 39.77 -1.44
C GLN A 145 5.36 39.46 -0.54
N LEU A 146 6.07 38.37 -0.79
CA LEU A 146 7.29 38.01 -0.03
C LEU A 146 8.42 39.03 -0.23
N ARG A 147 8.53 39.65 -1.41
CA ARG A 147 9.50 40.73 -1.65
C ARG A 147 9.25 41.96 -0.76
N TRP A 148 7.98 42.24 -0.44
CA TRP A 148 7.57 43.35 0.43
C TRP A 148 7.59 43.01 1.93
N LEU A 149 8.00 41.80 2.30
CA LEU A 149 8.13 41.39 3.70
C LEU A 149 9.26 42.19 4.37
N PRO A 150 8.97 42.89 5.47
CA PRO A 150 9.98 43.69 6.16
C PRO A 150 11.01 42.77 6.82
N GLU A 151 12.25 43.25 6.97
CA GLU A 151 13.28 42.50 7.68
C GLU A 151 12.87 42.23 9.13
N PRO A 152 13.13 41.03 9.67
CA PRO A 152 12.84 40.72 11.06
C PRO A 152 13.59 41.68 11.99
N ARG A 153 12.88 42.28 12.96
CA ARG A 153 13.51 43.14 13.97
C ARG A 153 14.40 42.37 14.96
N MET A 154 14.17 41.07 15.10
CA MET A 154 14.96 40.14 15.90
C MET A 154 15.09 38.83 15.13
N GLN A 155 16.27 38.21 15.17
CA GLN A 155 16.46 36.86 14.65
C GLN A 155 15.71 35.88 15.57
N SER A 156 14.70 35.21 15.02
CA SER A 156 14.03 34.12 15.71
C SER A 156 15.00 32.95 15.87
N LEU A 157 14.96 32.28 17.03
CA LEU A 157 15.68 31.03 17.28
C LEU A 157 15.22 29.88 16.38
N ARG A 158 14.01 29.97 15.81
CA ARG A 158 13.45 28.99 14.87
C ARG A 158 13.29 29.59 13.46
N PRO A 159 13.52 28.81 12.41
CA PRO A 159 13.29 29.24 11.03
C PRO A 159 11.82 29.64 10.83
N ASP A 160 11.60 30.87 10.38
CA ASP A 160 10.27 31.39 10.06
C ASP A 160 9.93 31.13 8.59
N ALA A 161 8.80 30.46 8.32
CA ALA A 161 8.38 30.07 6.98
C ALA A 161 8.39 31.24 5.98
N LEU A 162 7.89 32.42 6.37
CA LEU A 162 7.85 33.58 5.46
C LEU A 162 9.23 34.13 5.15
N THR A 163 10.12 34.16 6.14
CA THR A 163 11.51 34.61 5.97
C THR A 163 12.27 33.63 5.09
N GLN A 164 12.10 32.33 5.32
CA GLN A 164 12.71 31.27 4.52
C GLN A 164 12.19 31.27 3.08
N LEU A 165 10.88 31.42 2.87
CA LEU A 165 10.29 31.55 1.53
C LEU A 165 10.67 32.86 0.83
N LYS A 166 10.96 33.95 1.55
CA LYS A 166 11.54 35.15 0.94
C LYS A 166 12.90 34.87 0.32
N GLN A 167 13.73 34.06 0.98
CA GLN A 167 15.10 33.73 0.54
C GLN A 167 15.13 32.60 -0.50
N HIS A 168 14.36 31.54 -0.27
CA HIS A 168 14.41 30.29 -1.03
C HIS A 168 13.17 30.05 -1.89
N GLY A 169 12.17 30.94 -1.86
CA GLY A 169 10.93 30.76 -2.59
C GLY A 169 11.10 30.64 -4.10
N TYR A 170 12.16 31.20 -4.69
CA TYR A 170 12.42 31.14 -6.14
C TYR A 170 12.56 29.71 -6.70
N TRP A 171 12.86 28.74 -5.86
CA TRP A 171 12.97 27.33 -6.24
C TRP A 171 12.08 26.40 -5.40
N LEU A 172 11.56 26.86 -4.25
CA LEU A 172 10.58 26.14 -3.42
C LEU A 172 9.13 26.38 -3.86
N LEU A 173 8.84 27.53 -4.48
CA LEU A 173 7.56 27.79 -5.13
C LEU A 173 7.66 27.43 -6.60
N GLY A 174 6.52 27.17 -7.25
CA GLY A 174 6.49 26.59 -8.59
C GLY A 174 6.10 25.14 -8.62
N LEU A 175 5.70 24.68 -9.80
CA LEU A 175 5.30 23.29 -10.05
C LEU A 175 6.46 22.31 -9.85
N GLU A 176 7.68 22.75 -10.18
CA GLU A 176 8.91 21.95 -10.02
C GLU A 176 9.50 22.01 -8.61
N GLY A 177 8.95 22.84 -7.71
CA GLY A 177 9.47 23.04 -6.36
C GLY A 177 9.61 21.74 -5.56
N PRO A 178 8.61 20.84 -5.55
CA PRO A 178 8.73 19.57 -4.85
C PRO A 178 9.86 18.68 -5.36
N LEU A 179 10.05 18.61 -6.68
CA LEU A 179 11.13 17.85 -7.31
C LEU A 179 12.49 18.46 -6.95
N ALA A 180 12.61 19.79 -7.03
CA ALA A 180 13.84 20.49 -6.67
C ALA A 180 14.20 20.27 -5.20
N LEU A 181 13.22 20.31 -4.28
CA LEU A 181 13.42 20.02 -2.86
C LEU A 181 13.86 18.57 -2.64
N ALA A 182 13.18 17.61 -3.26
CA ALA A 182 13.57 16.21 -3.15
C ALA A 182 15.01 15.97 -3.65
N LYS A 183 15.41 16.60 -4.77
CA LYS A 183 16.79 16.52 -5.28
C LYS A 183 17.80 17.13 -4.31
N HIS A 184 17.53 18.35 -3.85
CA HIS A 184 18.41 19.07 -2.92
C HIS A 184 18.65 18.28 -1.63
N VAL A 185 17.60 17.71 -1.03
CA VAL A 185 17.69 16.87 0.18
C VAL A 185 18.63 15.69 -0.03
N ARG A 186 18.54 15.04 -1.20
CA ARG A 186 19.35 13.85 -1.54
C ARG A 186 20.81 14.21 -1.79
N GLU A 187 21.08 15.27 -2.54
CA GLU A 187 22.44 15.76 -2.81
C GLU A 187 23.18 16.13 -1.52
N GLN A 188 22.45 16.61 -0.51
CA GLN A 188 22.99 16.96 0.81
C GLN A 188 23.03 15.77 1.80
N GLY A 189 22.50 14.59 1.43
CA GLY A 189 22.40 13.44 2.32
C GLY A 189 21.54 13.68 3.56
N GLN A 190 20.54 14.56 3.47
CA GLN A 190 19.67 14.95 4.58
C GLN A 190 18.36 14.15 4.60
N GLU A 191 17.68 14.16 5.74
CA GLU A 191 16.31 13.66 5.84
C GLU A 191 15.31 14.73 5.37
N LEU A 192 14.33 14.32 4.57
CA LEU A 192 13.29 15.23 4.05
C LEU A 192 12.58 15.99 5.18
N ALA A 193 12.23 15.33 6.28
CA ALA A 193 11.56 15.96 7.42
C ALA A 193 12.44 17.03 8.09
N ALA A 194 13.73 16.74 8.31
CA ALA A 194 14.69 17.69 8.85
C ALA A 194 14.87 18.90 7.94
N THR A 195 14.87 18.70 6.61
CA THR A 195 14.94 19.80 5.66
C THR A 195 13.66 20.65 5.66
N PHE A 196 12.47 20.04 5.78
CA PHE A 196 11.23 20.80 6.00
C PHE A 196 11.31 21.66 7.28
N GLU A 197 11.89 21.14 8.37
CA GLU A 197 12.10 21.90 9.61
C GLU A 197 13.10 23.05 9.43
N ALA A 198 14.22 22.81 8.76
CA ALA A 198 15.26 23.81 8.49
C ALA A 198 14.72 25.00 7.68
N TYR A 199 13.80 24.76 6.75
CA TYR A 199 13.14 25.82 5.97
C TYR A 199 11.88 26.40 6.65
N GLY A 200 11.59 26.02 7.90
CA GLY A 200 10.41 26.52 8.63
C GLY A 200 9.08 25.99 8.07
N LEU A 201 9.13 24.93 7.27
CA LEU A 201 7.99 24.30 6.59
C LEU A 201 7.48 23.05 7.33
N ALA A 202 7.92 22.79 8.58
CA ALA A 202 7.57 21.59 9.33
C ALA A 202 6.05 21.33 9.39
N GLY A 203 5.24 22.36 9.65
CA GLY A 203 3.77 22.29 9.67
C GLY A 203 3.11 22.08 8.29
N LEU A 204 3.90 22.09 7.22
CA LEU A 204 3.48 21.88 5.84
C LEU A 204 4.02 20.57 5.27
N SER A 205 4.75 19.77 6.06
CA SER A 205 5.25 18.46 5.62
C SER A 205 4.10 17.48 5.29
N THR A 206 2.96 17.59 5.96
CA THR A 206 1.75 16.78 5.72
C THR A 206 0.79 17.39 4.68
N SER A 207 1.24 18.44 3.98
CA SER A 207 0.47 19.11 2.92
C SER A 207 0.55 18.39 1.58
N ARG A 208 -0.28 18.78 0.61
CA ARG A 208 -0.20 18.25 -0.76
C ARG A 208 1.19 18.46 -1.38
N TYR A 209 1.82 19.62 -1.15
CA TYR A 209 3.20 19.86 -1.58
C TYR A 209 4.17 18.84 -0.96
N GLY A 210 4.03 18.57 0.34
CA GLY A 210 4.84 17.58 1.05
C GLY A 210 4.64 16.14 0.55
N ASP A 211 3.41 15.78 0.17
CA ASP A 211 3.11 14.49 -0.48
C ASP A 211 3.89 14.34 -1.79
N VAL A 212 3.92 15.39 -2.61
CA VAL A 212 4.63 15.39 -3.91
C VAL A 212 6.15 15.37 -3.69
N CYS A 213 6.69 16.05 -2.68
CA CYS A 213 8.12 15.95 -2.33
C CYS A 213 8.52 14.51 -1.98
N ARG A 214 7.73 13.87 -1.10
CA ARG A 214 7.96 12.47 -0.72
C ARG A 214 7.91 11.56 -1.94
N ALA A 215 6.95 11.79 -2.84
CA ALA A 215 6.84 11.05 -4.10
C ALA A 215 8.14 11.05 -4.91
N HIS A 216 8.66 12.25 -5.22
CA HIS A 216 9.87 12.38 -6.01
C HIS A 216 11.07 11.79 -5.30
N PHE A 217 11.16 11.97 -3.98
CA PHE A 217 12.23 11.39 -3.18
C PHE A 217 12.23 9.86 -3.27
N TYR A 218 11.09 9.20 -3.05
CA TYR A 218 11.00 7.74 -3.04
C TYR A 218 11.20 7.13 -4.43
N LEU A 219 10.59 7.70 -5.47
CA LEU A 219 10.73 7.16 -6.83
C LEU A 219 12.16 7.26 -7.34
N GLU A 220 12.88 8.32 -6.99
CA GLU A 220 14.28 8.46 -7.41
C GLU A 220 15.21 7.52 -6.64
N THR A 221 14.97 7.30 -5.35
CA THR A 221 15.66 6.23 -4.60
C THR A 221 15.43 4.88 -5.28
N LEU A 222 14.19 4.55 -5.64
CA LEU A 222 13.82 3.32 -6.34
C LEU A 222 14.55 3.14 -7.69
N ARG A 223 14.79 4.22 -8.44
CA ARG A 223 15.54 4.19 -9.71
C ARG A 223 17.02 3.86 -9.52
N GLN A 224 17.59 4.15 -8.35
CA GLN A 224 19.01 3.96 -8.08
C GLN A 224 19.33 2.66 -7.34
N LEU A 225 18.33 1.98 -6.78
CA LEU A 225 18.52 0.67 -6.15
C LEU A 225 19.13 -0.35 -7.11
N VAL A 226 19.98 -1.25 -6.63
CA VAL A 226 20.44 -2.37 -7.46
C VAL A 226 19.25 -3.30 -7.72
N PRO A 227 19.05 -3.82 -8.95
CA PRO A 227 17.97 -4.72 -9.26
C PRO A 227 17.87 -5.90 -8.29
N GLY A 228 16.70 -6.04 -7.67
CA GLY A 228 16.37 -7.11 -6.75
C GLY A 228 16.71 -6.87 -5.27
N GLU A 229 17.40 -5.78 -4.92
CA GLU A 229 17.70 -5.44 -3.52
C GLU A 229 16.48 -4.90 -2.77
N TRP A 230 16.46 -5.15 -1.46
CA TRP A 230 15.52 -4.53 -0.53
C TRP A 230 16.07 -3.18 -0.05
N ASP A 231 15.16 -2.23 0.14
CA ASP A 231 15.42 -0.93 0.75
C ASP A 231 14.16 -0.44 1.46
N GLU A 232 14.32 0.38 2.50
CA GLU A 232 13.22 0.95 3.30
C GLU A 232 12.21 1.72 2.44
N VAL A 233 12.63 2.25 1.28
CA VAL A 233 11.73 2.91 0.33
C VAL A 233 10.60 2.00 -0.16
N LEU A 234 10.83 0.68 -0.25
CA LEU A 234 9.81 -0.27 -0.67
C LEU A 234 8.66 -0.30 0.34
N ASP A 235 8.98 -0.28 1.64
CA ASP A 235 7.98 -0.30 2.71
C ASP A 235 7.20 1.02 2.78
N GLU A 236 7.90 2.15 2.59
CA GLU A 236 7.25 3.46 2.47
C GLU A 236 6.29 3.52 1.29
N LEU A 237 6.69 2.99 0.13
CA LEU A 237 5.88 2.95 -1.08
C LEU A 237 4.65 2.05 -0.93
N LEU A 238 4.65 1.05 -0.04
CA LEU A 238 3.47 0.21 0.24
C LEU A 238 2.39 0.94 1.05
N LYS A 239 2.73 2.02 1.76
CA LYS A 239 1.75 2.77 2.57
C LYS A 239 0.66 3.38 1.66
N PRO A 240 -0.65 3.24 1.99
CA PRO A 240 -1.71 3.79 1.15
C PRO A 240 -1.64 5.31 0.96
N SER A 241 -1.16 6.05 1.97
CA SER A 241 -0.96 7.50 1.89
C SER A 241 0.11 7.90 0.87
N VAL A 242 1.07 7.02 0.61
CA VAL A 242 2.13 7.20 -0.38
C VAL A 242 1.69 6.64 -1.72
N SER A 243 1.47 5.32 -1.83
CA SER A 243 1.14 4.67 -3.10
C SER A 243 -0.06 5.28 -3.84
N LYS A 244 -1.08 5.76 -3.12
CA LYS A 244 -2.28 6.34 -3.73
C LYS A 244 -2.19 7.84 -4.00
N ALA A 245 -1.11 8.50 -3.59
CA ALA A 245 -0.96 9.92 -3.85
C ALA A 245 -0.84 10.17 -5.37
N PRO A 246 -1.50 11.22 -5.90
CA PRO A 246 -1.43 11.54 -7.32
C PRO A 246 -0.01 11.91 -7.75
N TYR A 247 0.39 11.45 -8.94
CA TYR A 247 1.69 11.63 -9.57
C TYR A 247 1.48 11.75 -11.08
N GLU A 248 1.99 12.81 -11.72
CA GLU A 248 1.97 13.06 -13.18
C GLU A 248 0.69 12.61 -13.93
N GLY A 249 -0.20 13.55 -14.23
CA GLY A 249 -1.47 13.26 -14.90
C GLY A 249 -2.40 12.42 -14.02
N ASP A 250 -3.02 11.38 -14.59
CA ASP A 250 -3.95 10.49 -13.87
C ASP A 250 -3.25 9.36 -13.08
N LYS A 251 -1.91 9.33 -13.09
CA LYS A 251 -1.14 8.30 -12.39
C LYS A 251 -1.02 8.60 -10.90
N ARG A 252 -0.49 7.62 -10.18
CA ARG A 252 -0.24 7.66 -8.73
C ARG A 252 1.19 7.22 -8.49
N ILE A 253 1.75 7.54 -7.33
CA ILE A 253 3.11 7.15 -6.98
C ILE A 253 3.29 5.64 -7.11
N GLY A 254 2.32 4.85 -6.65
CA GLY A 254 2.38 3.39 -6.77
C GLY A 254 2.45 2.91 -8.24
N HIS A 255 1.82 3.62 -9.18
CA HIS A 255 1.95 3.30 -10.61
C HIS A 255 3.37 3.54 -11.10
N ALA A 256 3.94 4.72 -10.79
CA ALA A 256 5.32 5.03 -11.16
C ALA A 256 6.32 4.04 -10.53
N ALA A 257 6.09 3.65 -9.28
CA ALA A 257 6.91 2.65 -8.60
C ALA A 257 6.84 1.28 -9.28
N LEU A 258 5.65 0.83 -9.66
CA LEU A 258 5.46 -0.42 -10.42
C LEU A 258 6.14 -0.36 -11.78
N GLU A 259 6.01 0.74 -12.52
CA GLU A 259 6.70 0.92 -13.81
C GLU A 259 8.22 0.80 -13.63
N ILE A 260 8.80 1.52 -12.66
CA ILE A 260 10.25 1.47 -12.40
C ILE A 260 10.70 0.05 -12.06
N ILE A 261 10.02 -0.63 -11.13
CA ILE A 261 10.41 -1.97 -10.68
C ILE A 261 10.26 -3.00 -11.80
N ILE A 262 9.14 -2.97 -12.53
CA ILE A 262 8.87 -3.93 -13.61
C ILE A 262 9.87 -3.75 -14.75
N ASP A 263 10.10 -2.51 -15.17
CA ASP A 263 10.99 -2.21 -16.30
C ASP A 263 12.47 -2.53 -15.98
N ARG A 264 12.86 -2.46 -14.69
CA ARG A 264 14.23 -2.75 -14.23
C ARG A 264 14.48 -4.20 -13.86
N ALA A 265 13.45 -5.01 -13.67
CA ALA A 265 13.59 -6.41 -13.24
C ALA A 265 14.16 -7.34 -14.34
N GLY A 266 14.18 -6.90 -15.60
CA GLY A 266 14.66 -7.70 -16.73
C GLY A 266 13.78 -8.94 -16.97
N ASP A 267 14.42 -10.11 -17.10
CA ASP A 267 13.74 -11.37 -17.45
C ASP A 267 12.98 -12.02 -16.28
N ALA A 268 13.38 -11.73 -15.03
CA ALA A 268 12.69 -12.22 -13.84
C ALA A 268 13.02 -11.34 -12.61
N PRO A 269 12.01 -10.99 -11.79
CA PRO A 269 12.23 -10.23 -10.56
C PRO A 269 12.86 -11.10 -9.47
N SER A 270 13.53 -10.46 -8.50
CA SER A 270 13.86 -11.13 -7.24
C SER A 270 12.60 -11.37 -6.40
N ASP A 271 12.69 -12.26 -5.41
CA ASP A 271 11.60 -12.53 -4.47
C ASP A 271 11.11 -11.26 -3.75
N ILE A 272 12.04 -10.36 -3.42
CA ILE A 272 11.76 -9.07 -2.78
C ILE A 272 10.91 -8.19 -3.70
N TRP A 273 11.35 -8.01 -4.95
CA TRP A 273 10.66 -7.15 -5.91
C TRP A 273 9.32 -7.75 -6.35
N GLN A 274 9.25 -9.08 -6.55
CA GLN A 274 8.00 -9.77 -6.81
C GLN A 274 7.01 -9.58 -5.65
N SER A 275 7.48 -9.72 -4.41
CA SER A 275 6.65 -9.51 -3.22
C SER A 275 6.16 -8.07 -3.11
N PHE A 276 7.01 -7.09 -3.41
CA PHE A 276 6.61 -5.69 -3.48
C PHE A 276 5.51 -5.45 -4.52
N ILE A 277 5.69 -5.94 -5.76
CA ILE A 277 4.69 -5.83 -6.83
C ILE A 277 3.36 -6.42 -6.38
N LEU A 278 3.37 -7.65 -5.84
CA LEU A 278 2.15 -8.35 -5.42
C LEU A 278 1.49 -7.71 -4.19
N ASN A 279 2.26 -7.18 -3.24
CA ASN A 279 1.72 -6.45 -2.09
C ASN A 279 1.04 -5.14 -2.52
N LEU A 280 1.59 -4.46 -3.53
CA LEU A 280 1.09 -3.17 -3.99
C LEU A 280 -0.12 -3.30 -4.92
N ALA A 281 -0.01 -4.17 -5.94
CA ALA A 281 -0.96 -4.27 -7.05
C ALA A 281 -1.77 -5.57 -7.06
N GLY A 282 -1.43 -6.57 -6.25
CA GLY A 282 -2.03 -7.91 -6.30
C GLY A 282 -1.61 -8.70 -7.54
N ASP A 283 -2.24 -9.85 -7.79
CA ASP A 283 -1.92 -10.71 -8.92
C ASP A 283 -2.55 -10.19 -10.24
N PRO A 284 -1.79 -9.92 -11.32
CA PRO A 284 -2.32 -9.42 -12.59
C PRO A 284 -3.12 -10.45 -13.40
N ARG A 285 -3.18 -11.71 -12.95
CA ARG A 285 -3.93 -12.77 -13.64
C ARG A 285 -5.43 -12.76 -13.31
N ILE A 286 -5.84 -11.99 -12.30
CA ILE A 286 -7.27 -11.81 -11.96
C ILE A 286 -8.06 -11.15 -13.10
N ALA A 287 -9.39 -11.23 -13.01
CA ALA A 287 -10.27 -10.64 -14.01
C ALA A 287 -10.06 -9.12 -14.15
N SER A 288 -10.03 -8.64 -15.40
CA SER A 288 -9.84 -7.22 -15.71
C SER A 288 -10.97 -6.32 -15.23
N SER A 289 -12.15 -6.90 -14.99
CA SER A 289 -13.30 -6.23 -14.36
C SER A 289 -13.12 -5.94 -12.87
N SER A 290 -12.17 -6.62 -12.20
CA SER A 290 -11.97 -6.44 -10.75
C SER A 290 -11.54 -5.00 -10.42
N PRO A 291 -12.04 -4.41 -9.32
CA PRO A 291 -11.65 -3.05 -8.93
C PRO A 291 -10.14 -2.90 -8.74
N ASN A 292 -9.50 -3.91 -8.16
CA ASN A 292 -8.06 -3.90 -7.92
C ASN A 292 -7.25 -3.90 -9.23
N TYR A 293 -7.67 -4.70 -10.23
CA TYR A 293 -7.03 -4.71 -11.54
C TYR A 293 -7.16 -3.38 -12.26
N ARG A 294 -8.38 -2.83 -12.31
CA ARG A 294 -8.62 -1.51 -12.93
C ARG A 294 -7.85 -0.41 -12.24
N GLN A 295 -7.70 -0.51 -10.92
CA GLN A 295 -6.98 0.47 -10.14
C GLN A 295 -5.47 0.44 -10.42
N TRP A 296 -4.83 -0.73 -10.39
CA TRP A 296 -3.37 -0.81 -10.35
C TRP A 296 -2.72 -1.33 -11.64
N TRP A 297 -3.38 -2.24 -12.36
CA TRP A 297 -2.79 -2.90 -13.53
C TRP A 297 -3.14 -2.17 -14.83
N LEU A 298 -4.40 -1.79 -15.01
CA LEU A 298 -4.87 -1.11 -16.23
C LEU A 298 -4.03 0.14 -16.60
N PRO A 299 -3.60 1.00 -15.65
CA PRO A 299 -2.78 2.17 -15.98
C PRO A 299 -1.36 1.85 -16.46
N LEU A 300 -0.85 0.64 -16.25
CA LEU A 300 0.53 0.25 -16.60
C LEU A 300 0.68 -0.20 -18.06
N GLY A 301 -0.43 -0.55 -18.71
CA GLY A 301 -0.47 -1.05 -20.08
C GLY A 301 -0.20 -2.56 -20.20
N GLU A 302 -0.67 -3.15 -21.30
CA GLU A 302 -0.63 -4.61 -21.54
C GLU A 302 0.79 -5.19 -21.58
N ALA A 303 1.79 -4.41 -22.02
CA ALA A 303 3.17 -4.90 -22.09
C ALA A 303 3.70 -5.34 -20.72
N ARG A 304 3.59 -4.46 -19.71
CA ARG A 304 4.02 -4.74 -18.33
C ARG A 304 3.16 -5.80 -17.66
N ILE A 305 1.85 -5.77 -17.90
CA ILE A 305 0.93 -6.80 -17.41
C ILE A 305 1.36 -8.18 -17.91
N ASN A 306 1.66 -8.32 -19.20
CA ASN A 306 2.06 -9.60 -19.80
C ASN A 306 3.45 -10.04 -19.33
N GLN A 307 4.37 -9.09 -19.10
CA GLN A 307 5.68 -9.38 -18.51
C GLN A 307 5.53 -10.01 -17.10
N VAL A 308 4.75 -9.37 -16.21
CA VAL A 308 4.51 -9.91 -14.87
C VAL A 308 3.77 -11.25 -14.92
N ARG A 309 2.76 -11.38 -15.79
CA ARG A 309 2.07 -12.67 -15.99
C ARG A 309 3.02 -13.78 -16.46
N GLY A 310 4.00 -13.44 -17.29
CA GLY A 310 5.05 -14.36 -17.74
C GLY A 310 5.94 -14.82 -16.59
N TRP A 311 6.35 -13.91 -15.71
CA TRP A 311 7.13 -14.24 -14.51
C TRP A 311 6.38 -15.20 -13.59
N LEU A 312 5.11 -14.89 -13.29
CA LEU A 312 4.27 -15.73 -12.44
C LEU A 312 3.99 -17.09 -13.10
N SER A 313 3.91 -17.14 -14.43
CA SER A 313 3.74 -18.39 -15.18
C SER A 313 4.96 -19.30 -15.10
N LYS A 314 6.15 -18.70 -15.19
CA LYS A 314 7.43 -19.40 -14.99
C LYS A 314 7.53 -19.97 -13.58
N GLU A 315 7.12 -19.17 -12.60
CA GLU A 315 7.14 -19.54 -11.19
C GLU A 315 6.17 -20.69 -10.89
N ASP A 316 4.90 -20.59 -11.31
CA ASP A 316 3.92 -21.66 -11.18
C ASP A 316 4.44 -23.00 -11.75
N LEU A 317 5.07 -22.96 -12.92
CA LEU A 317 5.64 -24.15 -13.56
C LEU A 317 6.79 -24.73 -12.72
N ARG A 318 7.69 -23.88 -12.21
CA ARG A 318 8.79 -24.29 -11.33
C ARG A 318 8.26 -24.98 -10.08
N LEU A 319 7.24 -24.41 -9.43
CA LEU A 319 6.63 -24.96 -8.23
C LEU A 319 5.91 -26.27 -8.49
N PHE A 320 5.19 -26.37 -9.61
CA PHE A 320 4.59 -27.63 -10.03
C PHE A 320 5.65 -28.72 -10.19
N LEU A 321 6.71 -28.46 -10.96
CA LEU A 321 7.77 -29.43 -11.22
C LEU A 321 8.48 -29.87 -9.93
N GLN A 322 8.76 -28.94 -9.02
CA GLN A 322 9.33 -29.24 -7.71
C GLN A 322 8.40 -30.12 -6.87
N ALA A 323 7.10 -29.83 -6.86
CA ALA A 323 6.12 -30.66 -6.15
C ALA A 323 6.05 -32.08 -6.72
N VAL A 324 6.15 -32.25 -8.04
CA VAL A 324 6.19 -33.58 -8.67
C VAL A 324 7.48 -34.34 -8.31
N GLU A 325 8.63 -33.67 -8.36
CA GLU A 325 9.94 -34.27 -8.01
C GLU A 325 9.98 -34.73 -6.55
N GLN A 326 9.57 -33.87 -5.63
CA GLN A 326 9.56 -34.15 -4.20
C GLN A 326 8.64 -35.33 -3.88
N TYR A 327 7.43 -35.37 -4.45
CA TYR A 327 6.53 -36.51 -4.25
C TYR A 327 7.16 -37.82 -4.77
N GLY A 328 7.85 -37.79 -5.92
CA GLY A 328 8.57 -38.95 -6.44
C GLY A 328 9.63 -39.47 -5.48
N ASN A 329 10.39 -38.56 -4.88
CA ASN A 329 11.44 -38.90 -3.92
C ASN A 329 10.85 -39.43 -2.59
N GLU A 330 9.84 -38.76 -2.03
CA GLU A 330 9.23 -39.13 -0.75
C GLU A 330 8.39 -40.42 -0.82
N SER A 331 7.70 -40.67 -1.94
CA SER A 331 6.85 -41.85 -2.08
C SER A 331 7.62 -43.14 -2.43
N GLY A 332 8.92 -43.05 -2.74
CA GLY A 332 9.75 -44.20 -3.13
C GLY A 332 9.29 -44.90 -4.41
N LYS A 333 8.38 -44.28 -5.19
CA LYS A 333 7.83 -44.88 -6.41
C LYS A 333 8.79 -44.69 -7.58
N GLU A 334 9.65 -45.68 -7.81
CA GLU A 334 10.64 -45.69 -8.90
C GLU A 334 10.04 -45.37 -10.27
N ASP A 335 8.82 -45.84 -10.57
CA ASP A 335 8.14 -45.53 -11.83
C ASP A 335 7.86 -44.03 -12.00
N LEU A 336 7.52 -43.32 -10.93
CA LEU A 336 7.26 -41.89 -10.98
C LEU A 336 8.58 -41.11 -11.16
N GLN A 337 9.62 -41.54 -10.46
CA GLN A 337 10.97 -40.97 -10.59
C GLN A 337 11.52 -41.16 -12.01
N ARG A 338 11.30 -42.33 -12.61
CA ARG A 338 11.72 -42.64 -13.99
C ARG A 338 11.02 -41.77 -15.04
N MET A 339 9.75 -41.41 -14.85
CA MET A 339 9.00 -40.62 -15.84
C MET A 339 9.14 -39.10 -15.66
N PHE A 340 9.60 -38.64 -14.50
CA PHE A 340 9.72 -37.21 -14.21
C PHE A 340 10.64 -36.45 -15.19
N PRO A 341 11.83 -36.95 -15.59
CA PRO A 341 12.72 -36.24 -16.51
C PRO A 341 12.06 -35.89 -17.85
N ALA A 342 11.29 -36.81 -18.43
CA ALA A 342 10.57 -36.59 -19.68
C ALA A 342 9.48 -35.51 -19.54
N ARG A 343 8.73 -35.55 -18.43
CA ARG A 343 7.69 -34.56 -18.11
C ARG A 343 8.28 -33.17 -17.89
N LYS A 344 9.37 -33.09 -17.11
CA LYS A 344 10.12 -31.85 -16.86
C LYS A 344 10.62 -31.24 -18.16
N THR A 345 11.29 -32.03 -19.00
CA THR A 345 11.83 -31.57 -20.28
C THR A 345 10.73 -31.07 -21.20
N PHE A 346 9.60 -31.78 -21.28
CA PHE A 346 8.46 -31.37 -22.09
C PHE A 346 7.88 -30.02 -21.64
N LEU A 347 7.56 -29.87 -20.35
CA LEU A 347 6.94 -28.63 -19.85
C LEU A 347 7.89 -27.43 -19.87
N GLU A 348 9.17 -27.64 -19.50
CA GLU A 348 10.19 -26.59 -19.63
C GLU A 348 10.44 -26.23 -21.10
N GLY A 349 10.36 -27.19 -22.01
CA GLY A 349 10.47 -26.96 -23.44
C GLY A 349 9.34 -26.09 -23.98
N LEU A 350 8.09 -26.33 -23.56
CA LEU A 350 6.94 -25.48 -23.89
C LEU A 350 7.16 -24.04 -23.42
N PHE A 351 7.73 -23.87 -22.23
CA PHE A 351 8.08 -22.55 -21.70
C PHE A 351 9.19 -21.89 -22.53
N LYS A 352 10.28 -22.60 -22.84
CA LYS A 352 11.42 -22.11 -23.64
C LYS A 352 11.02 -21.70 -25.06
N LEU A 353 10.01 -22.35 -25.63
CA LEU A 353 9.44 -22.00 -26.93
C LEU A 353 8.51 -20.77 -26.88
N GLY A 354 8.24 -20.20 -25.70
CA GLY A 354 7.32 -19.07 -25.55
C GLY A 354 5.86 -19.43 -25.79
N LEU A 355 5.51 -20.72 -25.74
CA LEU A 355 4.15 -21.17 -26.04
C LEU A 355 3.19 -20.91 -24.87
N ILE A 356 3.69 -20.92 -23.63
CA ILE A 356 2.85 -20.74 -22.43
C ILE A 356 2.49 -19.27 -22.26
N ARG A 357 1.21 -18.94 -22.45
CA ARG A 357 0.64 -17.59 -22.28
C ARG A 357 0.09 -17.36 -20.87
N HIS A 358 -0.37 -18.42 -20.23
CA HIS A 358 -0.96 -18.36 -18.89
C HIS A 358 -0.85 -19.71 -18.21
N THR A 359 -0.63 -19.70 -16.90
CA THR A 359 -0.69 -20.89 -16.06
C THR A 359 -1.68 -20.70 -14.93
N ARG A 360 -2.18 -21.84 -14.45
CA ARG A 360 -2.85 -21.90 -13.16
C ARG A 360 -2.39 -23.10 -12.37
N LEU A 361 -1.68 -22.82 -11.30
CA LEU A 361 -1.26 -23.81 -10.32
C LEU A 361 -2.40 -24.15 -9.36
N MET A 362 -2.58 -25.44 -9.11
CA MET A 362 -3.53 -26.03 -8.17
C MET A 362 -2.78 -26.95 -7.20
N LEU A 363 -2.90 -26.73 -5.89
CA LEU A 363 -2.17 -27.49 -4.87
C LEU A 363 -3.12 -28.08 -3.83
N GLY A 364 -2.93 -29.36 -3.51
CA GLY A 364 -3.49 -29.98 -2.31
C GLY A 364 -2.78 -29.49 -1.05
N GLY A 365 -3.37 -29.69 0.13
CA GLY A 365 -2.83 -29.17 1.40
C GLY A 365 -1.43 -29.67 1.76
N ILE A 366 -1.08 -30.92 1.46
CA ILE A 366 0.27 -31.46 1.68
C ILE A 366 1.25 -30.88 0.66
N ALA A 367 0.87 -30.84 -0.62
CA ALA A 367 1.70 -30.22 -1.66
C ALA A 367 1.95 -28.73 -1.37
N GLN A 368 0.95 -28.03 -0.83
CA GLN A 368 1.07 -26.65 -0.37
C GLN A 368 2.06 -26.52 0.79
N GLN A 369 2.07 -27.45 1.76
CA GLN A 369 3.06 -27.45 2.85
C GLN A 369 4.48 -27.69 2.33
N SER A 370 4.65 -28.60 1.37
CA SER A 370 5.95 -28.86 0.72
C SER A 370 6.46 -27.62 -0.04
N VAL A 371 5.59 -26.99 -0.83
CA VAL A 371 5.91 -25.74 -1.54
C VAL A 371 6.24 -24.60 -0.57
N ARG A 372 5.49 -24.45 0.54
CA ARG A 372 5.80 -23.47 1.60
C ARG A 372 7.11 -23.75 2.32
N ARG A 373 7.49 -25.01 2.51
CA ARG A 373 8.78 -25.36 3.13
C ARG A 373 9.96 -24.98 2.23
N ILE A 374 9.78 -25.02 0.92
CA ILE A 374 10.82 -24.70 -0.08
C ILE A 374 10.91 -23.19 -0.34
N LEU A 375 9.76 -22.51 -0.45
CA LEU A 375 9.67 -21.08 -0.76
C LEU A 375 9.72 -20.15 0.46
N GLY A 376 9.63 -20.70 1.68
CA GLY A 376 9.32 -19.93 2.88
C GLY A 376 7.81 -19.67 3.04
N GLU A 377 7.41 -19.09 4.19
CA GLU A 377 6.00 -18.91 4.56
C GLU A 377 5.21 -17.98 3.62
N GLU A 378 5.87 -17.22 2.72
CA GLU A 378 5.28 -16.13 1.95
C GLU A 378 5.07 -16.44 0.46
N VAL A 379 4.46 -17.58 0.15
CA VAL A 379 3.95 -17.82 -1.22
C VAL A 379 2.75 -16.90 -1.47
N LYS A 380 3.00 -15.70 -1.99
CA LYS A 380 1.97 -14.69 -2.33
C LYS A 380 1.34 -14.90 -3.70
N THR A 381 1.89 -15.80 -4.51
CA THR A 381 1.29 -16.19 -5.79
C THR A 381 -0.03 -16.91 -5.55
N ASN A 382 -1.08 -16.47 -6.23
CA ASN A 382 -2.43 -16.99 -6.02
C ASN A 382 -2.58 -18.34 -6.74
N PHE A 383 -2.52 -19.45 -5.99
CA PHE A 383 -2.82 -20.80 -6.48
C PHE A 383 -4.19 -21.26 -5.99
N ALA A 384 -4.86 -22.10 -6.77
CA ALA A 384 -6.12 -22.69 -6.34
C ALA A 384 -5.87 -23.90 -5.42
N LYS A 385 -6.77 -24.12 -4.46
CA LYS A 385 -6.70 -25.24 -3.53
C LYS A 385 -7.31 -26.50 -4.15
N MET A 386 -6.82 -27.66 -3.72
CA MET A 386 -7.43 -28.95 -4.03
C MET A 386 -7.87 -29.69 -2.77
N GLU A 387 -9.06 -30.29 -2.81
CA GLU A 387 -9.70 -30.95 -1.66
C GLU A 387 -9.91 -32.47 -1.86
N GLY A 388 -10.22 -33.14 -0.75
CA GLY A 388 -10.53 -34.57 -0.73
C GLY A 388 -9.32 -35.45 -1.06
N SER A 389 -9.51 -36.40 -1.98
CA SER A 389 -8.48 -37.35 -2.41
C SER A 389 -7.32 -36.73 -3.24
N MET A 390 -7.25 -35.39 -3.29
CA MET A 390 -6.18 -34.64 -3.96
C MET A 390 -5.27 -33.88 -2.98
N ASN A 391 -5.40 -34.12 -1.68
CA ASN A 391 -4.64 -33.38 -0.68
C ASN A 391 -3.11 -33.49 -0.84
N ASP A 392 -2.62 -34.61 -1.40
CA ASP A 392 -1.21 -34.87 -1.69
C ASP A 392 -0.79 -34.51 -3.13
N LYS A 393 -1.72 -34.04 -3.97
CA LYS A 393 -1.48 -33.83 -5.40
C LYS A 393 -1.16 -32.36 -5.71
N ALA A 394 -0.51 -32.16 -6.84
CA ALA A 394 -0.43 -30.88 -7.53
C ALA A 394 -1.03 -31.03 -8.94
N ALA A 395 -1.68 -30.00 -9.45
CA ALA A 395 -2.14 -29.93 -10.83
C ALA A 395 -1.80 -28.57 -11.42
N ILE A 396 -1.58 -28.52 -12.73
CA ILE A 396 -1.32 -27.28 -13.45
C ILE A 396 -2.11 -27.25 -14.74
N TYR A 397 -2.77 -26.12 -14.98
CA TYR A 397 -3.37 -25.78 -16.26
C TYR A 397 -2.42 -24.85 -17.03
N LEU A 398 -2.24 -25.12 -18.32
CA LEU A 398 -1.43 -24.29 -19.23
C LEU A 398 -2.28 -23.85 -20.41
N ASP A 399 -2.27 -22.55 -20.70
CA ASP A 399 -2.74 -21.99 -21.95
C ASP A 399 -1.56 -21.83 -22.90
N CYS A 400 -1.53 -22.62 -23.97
CA CYS A 400 -0.49 -22.58 -24.98
C CYS A 400 -0.90 -21.80 -26.24
N GLY A 401 -2.00 -21.04 -26.17
CA GLY A 401 -2.59 -20.31 -27.29
C GLY A 401 -3.39 -21.20 -28.23
N ASP A 402 -2.68 -22.06 -28.98
CA ASP A 402 -3.29 -22.95 -29.98
C ASP A 402 -3.85 -24.24 -29.39
N PHE A 403 -3.44 -24.56 -28.16
CA PHE A 403 -3.92 -25.70 -27.40
C PHE A 403 -3.80 -25.40 -25.91
N HIS A 404 -4.41 -26.24 -25.09
CA HIS A 404 -4.42 -26.12 -23.64
C HIS A 404 -4.08 -27.45 -23.00
N LEU A 405 -3.37 -27.41 -21.88
CA LEU A 405 -2.97 -28.61 -21.13
C LEU A 405 -3.53 -28.60 -19.71
N VAL A 406 -3.88 -29.77 -19.21
CA VAL A 406 -4.05 -30.03 -17.77
C VAL A 406 -3.17 -31.21 -17.40
N GLU A 407 -2.30 -31.00 -16.43
CA GLU A 407 -1.28 -31.95 -15.98
C GLU A 407 -1.32 -32.08 -14.46
N GLY A 408 -0.92 -33.23 -13.89
CA GLY A 408 -1.00 -33.46 -12.45
C GLY A 408 0.11 -34.36 -11.92
N SER A 409 0.47 -34.22 -10.64
CA SER A 409 1.68 -34.80 -10.05
C SER A 409 1.78 -36.32 -10.22
N HIS A 410 0.75 -37.06 -9.79
CA HIS A 410 0.70 -38.53 -9.81
C HIS A 410 -0.72 -39.06 -9.99
N SER A 411 -0.83 -40.24 -10.60
CA SER A 411 -2.11 -40.86 -10.98
C SER A 411 -3.00 -39.88 -11.76
N PHE A 412 -2.39 -39.15 -12.69
CA PHE A 412 -3.03 -38.14 -13.53
C PHE A 412 -2.67 -38.42 -15.00
N LYS A 413 -3.59 -38.13 -15.91
CA LYS A 413 -3.33 -38.13 -17.36
C LYS A 413 -2.91 -36.73 -17.78
N ILE A 414 -2.11 -36.59 -18.84
CA ILE A 414 -2.01 -35.32 -19.53
C ILE A 414 -3.25 -35.15 -20.41
N TRP A 415 -3.98 -34.06 -20.19
CA TRP A 415 -5.14 -33.70 -21.00
C TRP A 415 -4.73 -32.62 -21.99
N VAL A 416 -5.10 -32.79 -23.26
CA VAL A 416 -4.80 -31.83 -24.34
C VAL A 416 -6.11 -31.39 -24.99
N TYR A 417 -6.38 -30.09 -24.99
CA TYR A 417 -7.58 -29.50 -25.59
C TYR A 417 -7.19 -28.51 -26.69
N LEU A 418 -8.01 -28.39 -27.74
CA LEU A 418 -7.79 -27.46 -28.85
C LEU A 418 -8.39 -26.06 -28.59
N ALA A 419 -9.17 -25.92 -27.51
CA ALA A 419 -9.71 -24.65 -27.05
C ALA A 419 -9.82 -24.65 -25.52
N GLN A 420 -10.07 -23.48 -24.92
CA GLN A 420 -10.14 -23.35 -23.47
C GLN A 420 -11.21 -24.30 -22.90
N PRO A 421 -10.84 -25.28 -22.05
CA PRO A 421 -11.74 -26.38 -21.68
C PRO A 421 -12.91 -25.96 -20.78
N GLY A 422 -12.79 -24.82 -20.10
CA GLY A 422 -13.87 -24.19 -19.36
C GLY A 422 -13.50 -22.81 -18.83
N PRO A 423 -14.51 -21.96 -18.53
CA PRO A 423 -14.28 -20.61 -18.00
C PRO A 423 -13.57 -20.63 -16.64
N ALA A 424 -13.83 -21.67 -15.84
CA ALA A 424 -13.24 -21.86 -14.53
C ALA A 424 -11.71 -21.98 -14.54
N MET A 425 -11.06 -22.34 -15.66
CA MET A 425 -9.61 -22.47 -15.71
C MET A 425 -8.89 -21.11 -15.67
N LYS A 426 -9.46 -20.07 -16.28
CA LYS A 426 -8.90 -18.70 -16.23
C LYS A 426 -9.55 -17.81 -15.15
N SER A 427 -10.74 -18.18 -14.66
CA SER A 427 -11.43 -17.39 -13.63
C SER A 427 -10.91 -17.66 -12.23
N TYR A 428 -10.38 -16.64 -11.57
CA TYR A 428 -9.98 -16.65 -10.15
C TYR A 428 -11.17 -16.65 -9.18
N GLU A 429 -12.41 -16.73 -9.65
CA GLU A 429 -13.59 -16.86 -8.79
C GLU A 429 -13.68 -18.28 -8.20
N LYS A 430 -13.33 -19.31 -8.99
CA LYS A 430 -13.27 -20.69 -8.50
C LYS A 430 -11.86 -21.01 -8.02
N ASN A 431 -11.61 -20.93 -6.72
CA ASN A 431 -10.30 -21.22 -6.11
C ASN A 431 -10.22 -22.60 -5.44
N LEU A 432 -11.18 -23.47 -5.71
CA LEU A 432 -11.23 -24.82 -5.17
C LEU A 432 -11.53 -25.82 -6.29
N PHE A 433 -10.71 -26.86 -6.41
CA PHE A 433 -10.85 -27.92 -7.40
C PHE A 433 -10.73 -29.31 -6.78
N SER A 434 -11.62 -30.21 -7.18
CA SER A 434 -11.54 -31.64 -6.87
C SER A 434 -10.93 -32.43 -8.04
N HIS A 435 -10.60 -33.70 -7.80
CA HIS A 435 -10.18 -34.60 -8.88
C HIS A 435 -11.23 -34.72 -9.98
N SER A 436 -12.51 -34.81 -9.59
CA SER A 436 -13.64 -34.93 -10.50
C SER A 436 -13.79 -33.69 -11.37
N ASP A 437 -13.57 -32.50 -10.80
CA ASP A 437 -13.62 -31.24 -11.54
C ASP A 437 -12.69 -31.27 -12.75
N LEU A 438 -11.44 -31.72 -12.56
CA LEU A 438 -10.42 -31.68 -13.60
C LEU A 438 -10.47 -32.86 -14.57
N THR A 439 -10.95 -34.03 -14.14
CA THR A 439 -10.87 -35.28 -14.92
C THR A 439 -12.20 -35.76 -15.49
N ILE A 440 -13.32 -35.25 -14.99
CA ILE A 440 -14.67 -35.67 -15.39
C ILE A 440 -15.48 -34.45 -15.85
N GLU A 441 -15.63 -33.45 -14.99
CA GLU A 441 -16.51 -32.32 -15.28
C GLU A 441 -15.93 -31.37 -16.33
N LEU A 442 -14.61 -31.14 -16.32
CA LEU A 442 -13.94 -30.29 -17.30
C LEU A 442 -14.03 -30.85 -18.73
N PRO A 443 -13.73 -32.15 -19.01
CA PRO A 443 -13.99 -32.75 -20.33
C PRO A 443 -15.46 -32.70 -20.76
N LYS A 444 -16.40 -32.92 -19.83
CA LYS A 444 -17.85 -32.80 -20.12
C LYS A 444 -18.21 -31.37 -20.53
N ALA A 445 -17.71 -30.38 -19.79
CA ALA A 445 -17.93 -28.97 -20.08
C ALA A 445 -17.35 -28.59 -21.45
N TYR A 446 -16.13 -29.05 -21.76
CA TYR A 446 -15.51 -28.82 -23.07
C TYR A 446 -16.35 -29.37 -24.22
N LYS A 447 -16.83 -30.63 -24.13
CA LYS A 447 -17.72 -31.22 -25.15
C LYS A 447 -19.00 -30.41 -25.34
N LYS A 448 -19.53 -29.80 -24.27
CA LYS A 448 -20.72 -28.95 -24.34
C LYS A 448 -20.42 -27.59 -24.98
N LEU A 449 -19.27 -26.99 -24.68
CA LEU A 449 -18.84 -25.70 -25.22
C LEU A 449 -18.47 -25.80 -26.71
N TYR A 450 -17.83 -26.90 -27.11
CA TYR A 450 -17.34 -27.13 -28.46
C TYR A 450 -17.74 -28.52 -28.97
N PRO A 451 -19.02 -28.73 -29.35
CA PRO A 451 -19.45 -29.98 -29.93
C PRO A 451 -18.64 -30.34 -31.18
N GLY A 452 -18.05 -31.53 -31.20
CA GLY A 452 -17.26 -32.03 -32.33
C GLY A 452 -15.79 -31.59 -32.34
N LEU A 453 -15.35 -30.73 -31.42
CA LEU A 453 -13.94 -30.39 -31.28
C LEU A 453 -13.22 -31.45 -30.42
N GLY A 454 -12.09 -31.97 -30.92
CA GLY A 454 -11.33 -33.03 -30.26
C GLY A 454 -10.64 -32.57 -28.97
N TYR A 455 -10.39 -33.53 -28.09
CA TYR A 455 -9.43 -33.45 -26.98
C TYR A 455 -8.87 -34.83 -26.72
N GLU A 456 -7.71 -34.90 -26.09
CA GLU A 456 -7.03 -36.16 -25.74
C GLU A 456 -6.76 -36.28 -24.24
N ALA A 457 -6.77 -37.52 -23.75
CA ALA A 457 -6.50 -37.85 -22.35
C ALA A 457 -5.47 -38.99 -22.29
N VAL A 458 -4.19 -38.62 -22.20
CA VAL A 458 -3.07 -39.52 -22.40
C VAL A 458 -2.46 -39.95 -21.06
N THR A 459 -2.39 -41.25 -20.83
CA THR A 459 -1.70 -41.81 -19.66
C THR A 459 -0.19 -41.69 -19.84
N HIS A 460 0.51 -41.23 -18.79
CA HIS A 460 1.97 -41.19 -18.74
C HIS A 460 2.56 -42.60 -18.81
N ASN A 461 3.01 -42.99 -19.99
CA ASN A 461 3.70 -44.24 -20.30
C ASN A 461 4.79 -43.99 -21.35
N GLY A 462 5.58 -44.98 -21.77
CA GLY A 462 6.67 -44.77 -22.73
C GLY A 462 6.30 -44.16 -24.10
N THR A 463 5.00 -43.96 -24.40
CA THR A 463 4.49 -43.41 -25.67
C THR A 463 3.69 -42.11 -25.50
N TRP A 464 3.60 -41.56 -24.28
CA TRP A 464 2.68 -40.44 -24.02
C TRP A 464 3.04 -39.18 -24.83
N GLN A 465 4.31 -38.80 -24.91
CA GLN A 465 4.78 -37.64 -25.67
C GLN A 465 4.42 -37.76 -27.16
N ARG A 466 4.60 -38.97 -27.72
CA ARG A 466 4.19 -39.26 -29.10
C ARG A 466 2.72 -38.98 -29.32
N LYS A 467 1.84 -39.51 -28.47
CA LYS A 467 0.39 -39.32 -28.62
C LYS A 467 0.00 -37.84 -28.55
N VAL A 468 0.68 -37.06 -27.71
CA VAL A 468 0.48 -35.61 -27.65
C VAL A 468 0.93 -34.94 -28.96
N PHE A 469 2.12 -35.27 -29.47
CA PHE A 469 2.62 -34.71 -30.73
C PHE A 469 1.76 -35.09 -31.93
N ASP A 470 1.36 -36.36 -32.03
CA ASP A 470 0.50 -36.86 -33.09
C ASP A 470 -0.85 -36.12 -33.06
N PHE A 471 -1.48 -35.98 -31.89
CA PHE A 471 -2.73 -35.23 -31.74
C PHE A 471 -2.59 -33.77 -32.17
N LEU A 472 -1.53 -33.08 -31.76
CA LEU A 472 -1.30 -31.68 -32.15
C LEU A 472 -1.08 -31.57 -33.68
N ALA A 473 -0.23 -32.43 -34.25
CA ALA A 473 0.07 -32.44 -35.67
C ALA A 473 -1.15 -32.75 -36.55
N GLU A 474 -1.98 -33.73 -36.15
CA GLU A 474 -3.23 -34.09 -36.84
C GLU A 474 -4.26 -32.95 -36.84
N ASN A 475 -4.20 -32.07 -35.85
CA ASN A 475 -5.03 -30.87 -35.76
C ASN A 475 -4.37 -29.61 -36.37
N GLY A 476 -3.22 -29.78 -37.04
CA GLY A 476 -2.50 -28.73 -37.75
C GLY A 476 -1.72 -27.78 -36.83
N ILE A 477 -1.34 -28.25 -35.65
CA ILE A 477 -0.51 -27.52 -34.69
C ILE A 477 0.90 -28.12 -34.72
N GLY A 478 1.84 -27.38 -35.30
CA GLY A 478 3.25 -27.74 -35.30
C GLY A 478 3.95 -27.28 -34.02
N VAL A 479 4.75 -28.16 -33.42
CA VAL A 479 5.62 -27.84 -32.29
C VAL A 479 7.04 -28.34 -32.58
N ASP A 480 8.04 -27.61 -32.10
CA ASP A 480 9.43 -28.03 -32.20
C ASP A 480 9.74 -29.13 -31.17
N ILE A 481 9.55 -30.39 -31.60
CA ILE A 481 9.72 -31.56 -30.74
C ILE A 481 11.17 -31.75 -30.24
N GLU A 482 12.18 -31.15 -30.90
CA GLU A 482 13.57 -31.21 -30.45
C GLU A 482 13.76 -30.44 -29.13
N LYS A 483 13.01 -29.35 -28.95
CA LYS A 483 13.02 -28.56 -27.70
C LYS A 483 12.18 -29.17 -26.58
N LEU A 484 11.32 -30.14 -26.90
CA LEU A 484 10.39 -30.79 -25.97
C LEU A 484 10.89 -32.16 -25.48
N LEU A 485 11.99 -32.66 -26.03
CA LEU A 485 12.59 -33.95 -25.72
C LEU A 485 14.06 -33.78 -25.30
N SER A 486 14.59 -34.70 -24.50
CA SER A 486 16.04 -34.75 -24.31
C SER A 486 16.72 -35.18 -25.62
N LYS A 487 18.02 -34.88 -25.78
CA LYS A 487 18.78 -35.26 -26.98
C LYS A 487 18.70 -36.77 -27.27
N GLN A 488 18.69 -37.61 -26.24
CA GLN A 488 18.59 -39.06 -26.38
C GLN A 488 17.18 -39.49 -26.78
N GLU A 489 16.15 -38.93 -26.15
CA GLU A 489 14.76 -39.22 -26.47
C GLU A 489 14.40 -38.75 -27.87
N TYR A 490 14.87 -37.58 -28.30
CA TYR A 490 14.65 -37.05 -29.65
C TYR A 490 15.22 -37.99 -30.72
N ARG A 491 16.46 -38.46 -30.57
CA ARG A 491 17.06 -39.44 -31.48
C ARG A 491 16.28 -40.75 -31.52
N SER A 492 15.90 -41.26 -30.35
CA SER A 492 15.10 -42.49 -30.23
C SER A 492 13.72 -42.33 -30.88
N TYR A 493 13.09 -41.18 -30.68
CA TYR A 493 11.81 -40.81 -31.27
C TYR A 493 11.88 -40.77 -32.79
N LEU A 494 12.84 -40.03 -33.36
CA LEU A 494 13.02 -39.93 -34.80
C LEU A 494 13.28 -41.29 -35.45
N ASN A 495 14.14 -42.12 -34.84
CA ASN A 495 14.43 -43.45 -35.36
C ASN A 495 13.20 -44.38 -35.40
N ARG A 496 12.25 -44.21 -34.47
CA ARG A 496 11.06 -45.07 -34.37
C ARG A 496 9.85 -44.54 -35.10
N HIS A 497 9.71 -43.22 -35.19
CA HIS A 497 8.45 -42.57 -35.58
C HIS A 497 8.63 -41.50 -36.65
N GLY A 498 9.84 -41.02 -36.90
CA GLY A 498 10.09 -39.87 -37.78
C GLY A 498 9.63 -38.55 -37.16
N VAL A 499 9.53 -37.50 -37.99
CA VAL A 499 8.97 -36.20 -37.60
C VAL A 499 7.45 -36.23 -37.82
N PRO A 500 6.62 -35.76 -36.86
CA PRO A 500 5.18 -35.68 -37.04
C PRO A 500 4.82 -34.85 -38.28
N VAL A 501 3.99 -35.41 -39.16
CA VAL A 501 3.50 -34.71 -40.35
C VAL A 501 2.34 -33.81 -39.93
N VAL A 502 2.57 -32.50 -39.89
CA VAL A 502 1.55 -31.51 -39.52
C VAL A 502 0.52 -31.41 -40.64
N ARG A 503 -0.75 -31.59 -40.31
CA ARG A 503 -1.87 -31.41 -41.23
C ARG A 503 -1.87 -29.98 -41.76
N SER A 504 -1.94 -29.83 -43.09
CA SER A 504 -1.84 -28.51 -43.75
C SER A 504 -2.94 -27.53 -43.36
N ASN A 505 -4.13 -28.05 -43.05
CA ASN A 505 -5.26 -27.24 -42.59
C ASN A 505 -5.42 -27.36 -41.07
N LYS A 506 -5.10 -26.29 -40.36
CA LYS A 506 -5.34 -26.15 -38.93
C LYS A 506 -6.84 -26.23 -38.64
N VAL A 507 -7.21 -26.98 -37.60
CA VAL A 507 -8.60 -27.08 -37.16
C VAL A 507 -9.09 -25.71 -36.72
N ILE A 508 -10.25 -25.30 -37.24
CA ILE A 508 -10.88 -24.02 -36.88
C ILE A 508 -11.60 -24.23 -35.55
N VAL A 509 -11.20 -23.45 -34.55
CA VAL A 509 -11.85 -23.44 -33.23
C VAL A 509 -13.14 -22.60 -33.33
N PRO A 510 -14.34 -23.19 -33.17
CA PRO A 510 -15.58 -22.44 -33.19
C PRO A 510 -15.69 -21.57 -31.93
N SER A 511 -16.49 -20.50 -32.00
CA SER A 511 -16.83 -19.73 -30.81
C SER A 511 -17.54 -20.62 -29.79
N ALA A 512 -17.17 -20.50 -28.52
CA ALA A 512 -17.78 -21.28 -27.45
C ALA A 512 -19.30 -21.05 -27.42
N LEU A 513 -20.08 -22.13 -27.39
CA LEU A 513 -21.51 -22.04 -27.15
C LEU A 513 -21.71 -21.42 -25.75
N GLN A 514 -22.41 -20.29 -25.67
CA GLN A 514 -22.64 -19.58 -24.40
C GLN A 514 -23.24 -20.55 -23.37
N SER A 515 -22.51 -20.79 -22.27
CA SER A 515 -23.08 -21.50 -21.13
C SER A 515 -24.11 -20.58 -20.45
N PRO A 516 -25.25 -21.09 -19.94
CA PRO A 516 -26.35 -20.27 -19.42
C PRO A 516 -26.06 -19.40 -18.19
N MET A 517 -24.80 -19.26 -17.76
CA MET A 517 -24.41 -18.45 -16.61
C MET A 517 -23.95 -17.03 -16.95
N GLN A 518 -23.97 -16.62 -18.22
CA GLN A 518 -23.66 -15.24 -18.62
C GLN A 518 -24.66 -14.72 -19.65
N ALA A 519 -25.87 -14.41 -19.19
CA ALA A 519 -26.76 -13.49 -19.89
C ALA A 519 -26.93 -12.23 -19.02
N VAL A 520 -25.91 -11.37 -19.00
CA VAL A 520 -26.13 -9.95 -18.70
C VAL A 520 -26.13 -9.25 -20.05
N LYS A 521 -27.33 -8.84 -20.46
CA LYS A 521 -27.59 -8.09 -21.69
C LYS A 521 -26.85 -6.74 -21.57
N PRO A 522 -26.12 -6.26 -22.59
CA PRO A 522 -25.57 -4.92 -22.56
C PRO A 522 -26.74 -3.92 -22.61
N GLU A 523 -26.91 -3.17 -21.54
CA GLU A 523 -27.81 -2.03 -21.49
C GLU A 523 -27.27 -0.98 -22.48
N ARG A 524 -28.05 -0.69 -23.52
CA ARG A 524 -27.71 0.37 -24.48
C ARG A 524 -27.71 1.70 -23.75
N LEU A 525 -26.60 2.42 -23.84
CA LEU A 525 -26.56 3.86 -23.60
C LEU A 525 -27.62 4.55 -24.48
N PRO A 526 -28.48 5.43 -23.95
CA PRO A 526 -29.38 6.20 -24.79
C PRO A 526 -28.59 7.20 -25.62
N GLU A 527 -28.79 7.15 -26.93
CA GLU A 527 -28.30 8.12 -27.90
C GLU A 527 -28.87 9.51 -27.58
N LEU A 528 -28.01 10.53 -27.61
CA LEU A 528 -28.41 11.93 -27.63
C LEU A 528 -29.17 12.20 -28.94
N GLY A 529 -30.47 12.45 -28.83
CA GLY A 529 -31.34 12.90 -29.91
C GLY A 529 -32.20 14.09 -29.45
N SER A 530 -32.01 15.20 -30.16
CA SER A 530 -32.67 16.50 -30.04
C SER A 530 -34.19 16.49 -30.26
N ASN A 531 -34.91 17.31 -29.46
CA ASN A 531 -36.05 18.20 -29.80
C ASN A 531 -36.96 18.35 -28.56
N ALA A 532 -37.02 19.53 -27.93
CA ALA A 532 -37.86 20.70 -28.25
C ALA A 532 -39.16 20.71 -27.41
N PHE A 533 -39.27 21.77 -26.60
CA PHE A 533 -40.47 22.41 -26.02
C PHE A 533 -41.77 21.60 -25.90
N GLU A 534 -42.28 21.47 -24.67
CA GLU A 534 -43.60 22.03 -24.35
C GLU A 534 -43.83 22.21 -22.84
N THR A 535 -44.49 23.32 -22.55
CA THR A 535 -44.88 23.84 -21.24
C THR A 535 -46.13 23.12 -20.74
N THR A 536 -46.21 22.78 -19.45
CA THR A 536 -47.48 22.90 -18.70
C THR A 536 -47.28 22.79 -17.19
N SER A 537 -47.77 23.84 -16.52
CA SER A 537 -47.96 24.01 -15.10
C SER A 537 -49.08 23.13 -14.54
N TYR A 538 -48.92 22.59 -13.32
CA TYR A 538 -50.02 22.49 -12.34
C TYR A 538 -49.48 22.62 -10.92
N ALA A 539 -50.22 23.36 -10.11
CA ALA A 539 -49.90 23.75 -8.74
C ALA A 539 -50.77 22.99 -7.72
N ILE A 540 -50.41 23.18 -6.43
CA ILE A 540 -51.16 22.91 -5.18
C ILE A 540 -51.00 21.46 -4.66
N GLY A 541 -50.71 21.18 -3.37
CA GLY A 541 -50.82 22.01 -2.18
C GLY A 541 -50.02 21.53 -0.96
N SER A 542 -50.08 22.41 0.04
CA SER A 542 -49.52 22.35 1.38
C SER A 542 -50.25 21.37 2.29
N ALA A 543 -49.50 20.63 3.13
CA ALA A 543 -49.94 20.23 4.47
C ALA A 543 -48.71 20.00 5.37
N SER A 544 -48.81 20.49 6.61
CA SER A 544 -47.72 20.64 7.58
C SER A 544 -47.76 19.59 8.71
N ARG A 545 -46.57 19.13 9.13
CA ARG A 545 -46.11 18.75 10.50
C ARG A 545 -46.61 17.44 11.17
N PRO A 546 -45.94 16.96 12.25
CA PRO A 546 -44.50 16.73 12.49
C PRO A 546 -44.23 15.35 13.19
N LEU A 547 -42.98 14.95 13.46
CA LEU A 547 -42.49 14.02 14.53
C LEU A 547 -40.96 13.78 14.27
N THR A 548 -40.05 14.51 14.92
CA THR A 548 -39.24 14.16 16.12
C THR A 548 -38.08 13.15 15.93
N GLU A 549 -36.88 13.70 16.19
CA GLU A 549 -35.57 13.11 16.59
C GLU A 549 -34.63 12.42 15.57
N PRO A 550 -33.42 12.99 15.34
CA PRO A 550 -32.28 12.29 14.77
C PRO A 550 -31.28 11.78 15.84
N ARG A 551 -30.79 10.57 15.61
CA ARG A 551 -29.71 9.88 16.34
C ARG A 551 -28.40 10.67 16.33
N THR A 552 -27.80 10.77 17.51
CA THR A 552 -26.49 11.33 17.84
C THR A 552 -25.33 10.47 17.32
N VAL A 553 -24.78 10.79 16.15
CA VAL A 553 -23.45 10.28 15.70
C VAL A 553 -22.54 11.41 15.15
N GLY A 554 -23.04 12.65 15.01
CA GLY A 554 -22.25 13.79 14.47
C GLY A 554 -21.28 14.45 15.45
N ALA A 555 -21.53 14.40 16.77
CA ALA A 555 -20.80 15.22 17.74
C ALA A 555 -19.36 14.73 18.03
N ALA A 556 -19.08 13.42 17.87
CA ALA A 556 -17.76 12.86 18.12
C ALA A 556 -16.75 13.13 16.98
N VAL A 557 -17.24 13.25 15.74
CA VAL A 557 -16.43 13.56 14.57
C VAL A 557 -16.09 15.06 14.53
N GLU A 558 -17.05 15.92 14.88
CA GLU A 558 -16.83 17.37 15.02
C GLU A 558 -15.86 17.70 16.16
N ALA A 559 -15.93 17.02 17.31
CA ALA A 559 -14.99 17.21 18.41
C ALA A 559 -13.55 16.81 18.06
N SER A 560 -13.35 15.76 17.24
CA SER A 560 -12.02 15.29 16.81
C SER A 560 -11.36 16.24 15.79
N VAL A 561 -12.16 16.79 14.88
CA VAL A 561 -11.73 17.82 13.92
C VAL A 561 -11.39 19.14 14.64
N VAL A 562 -12.23 19.55 15.60
CA VAL A 562 -11.97 20.75 16.44
C VAL A 562 -10.71 20.58 17.30
N ASN A 563 -10.44 19.38 17.81
CA ASN A 563 -9.21 19.09 18.58
C ASN A 563 -7.96 19.05 17.69
N SER A 564 -8.05 18.56 16.44
CA SER A 564 -6.95 18.65 15.46
C SER A 564 -6.67 20.09 15.02
N ILE A 565 -7.71 20.91 14.87
CA ILE A 565 -7.60 22.34 14.57
C ILE A 565 -6.96 23.09 15.75
N ARG A 566 -7.27 22.71 16.99
CA ARG A 566 -6.64 23.25 18.20
C ARG A 566 -5.16 22.91 18.27
N ALA A 567 -4.79 21.66 17.97
CA ALA A 567 -3.39 21.22 17.93
C ALA A 567 -2.57 21.92 16.82
N GLN A 568 -3.16 22.19 15.65
CA GLN A 568 -2.52 22.97 14.58
C GLN A 568 -2.34 24.45 14.93
N ASN A 569 -3.31 25.05 15.65
CA ASN A 569 -3.18 26.41 16.15
C ASN A 569 -2.10 26.52 17.25
N ASN A 570 -1.95 25.50 18.10
CA ASN A 570 -0.90 25.46 19.13
C ASN A 570 0.51 25.43 18.51
N ALA A 571 0.70 24.69 17.41
CA ALA A 571 1.98 24.65 16.70
C ALA A 571 2.36 26.00 16.03
N ILE A 572 1.36 26.82 15.69
CA ILE A 572 1.53 28.16 15.08
C ILE A 572 1.73 29.23 16.17
N ALA A 573 1.09 29.11 17.33
CA ALA A 573 1.28 30.00 18.47
C ALA A 573 2.69 29.84 19.09
N ASP A 574 3.19 28.61 19.21
CA ASP A 574 4.55 28.30 19.69
C ASP A 574 5.67 28.80 18.75
N ALA A 575 5.36 29.02 17.46
CA ALA A 575 6.31 29.60 16.50
C ALA A 575 6.33 31.15 16.54
N GLY A 576 5.32 31.77 17.17
CA GLY A 576 5.15 33.23 17.22
C GLY A 576 5.53 33.88 18.56
N TYR A 577 5.50 33.14 19.67
CA TYR A 577 5.81 33.68 21.01
C TYR A 577 6.21 32.53 21.95
N SER A 578 7.50 32.44 22.33
CA SER A 578 7.97 32.04 23.67
C SER A 578 9.45 31.65 23.65
N GLY A 579 10.21 32.29 24.54
CA GLY A 579 11.55 31.86 24.92
C GLY A 579 11.50 30.69 25.91
N SER A 580 12.52 29.83 25.82
CA SER A 580 12.93 28.84 26.81
C SER A 580 11.88 27.80 27.26
N ARG A 581 11.98 26.59 26.69
CA ARG A 581 11.73 25.36 27.46
C ARG A 581 12.55 24.18 26.92
N ARG A 582 13.48 23.69 27.76
CA ARG A 582 14.06 22.35 27.70
C ARG A 582 13.38 21.47 28.75
N LEU A 583 13.00 20.27 28.31
CA LEU A 583 13.03 18.96 28.97
C LEU A 583 12.14 18.72 30.23
N PHE A 584 11.42 17.59 30.24
CA PHE A 584 11.72 16.38 31.06
C PHE A 584 10.46 15.52 31.26
N GLY A 585 10.63 14.21 31.07
CA GLY A 585 9.60 13.20 31.24
C GLY A 585 9.22 12.96 32.70
N LYS A 586 7.99 12.48 32.91
CA LYS A 586 7.46 12.04 34.20
C LYS A 586 7.30 10.53 34.16
N GLU A 587 8.06 9.82 35.00
CA GLU A 587 7.71 8.47 35.47
C GLU A 587 6.61 8.58 36.55
N PRO A 588 5.78 7.53 36.74
CA PRO A 588 4.75 7.50 37.78
C PRO A 588 5.27 6.82 39.06
N ASP A 589 5.16 7.53 40.19
CA ASP A 589 5.43 6.99 41.53
C ASP A 589 4.18 6.35 42.15
N ALA A 590 4.43 5.21 42.80
CA ALA A 590 3.51 4.45 43.63
C ALA A 590 3.28 5.13 44.99
N GLY A 591 2.11 4.89 45.61
CA GLY A 591 1.81 5.42 46.94
C GLY A 591 0.44 5.01 47.49
N THR A 592 0.37 3.74 47.89
CA THR A 592 -0.27 3.19 49.11
C THR A 592 -1.31 4.03 49.89
N ALA A 593 -2.47 3.41 50.16
CA ALA A 593 -3.23 3.61 51.40
C ALA A 593 -3.93 2.30 51.83
N LEU A 594 -3.90 2.04 53.13
CA LEU A 594 -4.10 0.77 53.85
C LEU A 594 -5.57 0.47 54.23
N ALA A 595 -5.95 -0.81 54.06
CA ALA A 595 -6.62 -1.76 54.99
C ALA A 595 -8.01 -1.44 55.62
N PRO A 596 -8.71 -2.43 56.26
CA PRO A 596 -8.61 -3.90 56.23
C PRO A 596 -9.97 -4.60 55.94
N VAL A 597 -10.00 -5.94 55.84
CA VAL A 597 -10.85 -6.87 56.64
C VAL A 597 -10.73 -8.30 56.09
N ASP A 598 -10.58 -9.22 57.04
CA ASP A 598 -10.40 -10.67 56.97
C ASP A 598 -11.50 -11.50 56.28
N SER A 599 -11.09 -12.73 55.93
CA SER A 599 -11.77 -14.03 56.18
C SER A 599 -12.30 -14.87 55.01
N ALA A 600 -11.76 -16.09 54.96
CA ALA A 600 -12.40 -17.39 54.71
C ALA A 600 -12.75 -17.87 53.27
N LEU A 601 -12.02 -18.91 52.84
CA LEU A 601 -12.50 -20.02 51.98
C LEU A 601 -13.46 -20.94 52.79
N PRO A 602 -14.28 -21.89 52.23
CA PRO A 602 -14.01 -22.76 51.07
C PRO A 602 -15.20 -23.26 50.18
N SER A 603 -14.84 -23.99 49.11
CA SER A 603 -15.49 -25.07 48.33
C SER A 603 -17.02 -25.31 48.32
N VAL A 604 -17.59 -25.64 47.13
CA VAL A 604 -18.17 -26.97 46.74
C VAL A 604 -18.78 -26.95 45.31
N VAL A 605 -18.39 -27.97 44.54
CA VAL A 605 -18.95 -28.73 43.39
C VAL A 605 -20.42 -28.49 42.96
N ALA A 606 -20.68 -28.33 41.65
CA ALA A 606 -21.71 -29.07 40.89
C ALA A 606 -21.65 -28.83 39.36
N VAL A 607 -21.90 -29.92 38.62
CA VAL A 607 -21.84 -30.15 37.17
C VAL A 607 -23.18 -29.80 36.49
N VAL A 608 -23.19 -29.15 35.32
CA VAL A 608 -24.08 -29.45 34.18
C VAL A 608 -23.42 -29.01 32.86
N ALA A 609 -23.43 -29.90 31.87
CA ALA A 609 -22.90 -29.73 30.51
C ALA A 609 -23.83 -28.90 29.61
N ASP A 610 -23.27 -28.11 28.68
CA ASP A 610 -23.59 -28.26 27.25
C ASP A 610 -22.58 -27.56 26.32
N SER A 611 -22.52 -28.11 25.12
CA SER A 611 -21.69 -27.97 23.94
C SER A 611 -21.39 -26.56 23.36
N ALA A 612 -20.12 -26.34 22.95
CA ALA A 612 -19.72 -25.51 21.80
C ALA A 612 -18.19 -25.61 21.50
N SER A 613 -17.85 -26.08 20.31
CA SER A 613 -16.68 -25.74 19.46
C SER A 613 -15.30 -25.51 20.10
N ALA A 614 -14.42 -26.52 20.01
CA ALA A 614 -12.99 -26.40 20.32
C ALA A 614 -12.21 -25.69 19.18
N PRO A 615 -11.36 -24.68 19.48
CA PRO A 615 -10.33 -24.20 18.56
C PRO A 615 -9.07 -25.07 18.61
N LEU A 616 -8.42 -25.16 17.46
CA LEU A 616 -7.18 -25.88 17.17
C LEU A 616 -6.02 -25.46 18.07
N VAL A 617 -5.38 -26.46 18.70
CA VAL A 617 -4.14 -26.35 19.49
C VAL A 617 -2.96 -26.05 18.56
N VAL A 618 -2.21 -25.01 18.88
CA VAL A 618 -0.90 -24.68 18.30
C VAL A 618 0.14 -25.60 18.93
N ASN A 619 0.90 -26.35 18.11
CA ASN A 619 2.00 -27.20 18.57
C ASN A 619 3.05 -26.38 19.34
N GLU A 620 3.20 -26.63 20.65
CA GLU A 620 4.38 -26.22 21.41
C GLU A 620 5.58 -27.07 20.96
N LEU A 621 6.64 -26.40 20.48
CA LEU A 621 7.94 -27.02 20.26
C LEU A 621 8.51 -27.45 21.62
N SER A 622 9.08 -28.66 21.72
CA SER A 622 9.73 -29.11 22.96
C SER A 622 10.93 -28.21 23.31
N ASP A 623 11.12 -27.91 24.61
CA ASP A 623 12.25 -27.11 25.15
C ASP A 623 13.63 -27.55 24.58
N THR A 624 13.80 -28.85 24.30
CA THR A 624 15.01 -29.45 23.73
C THR A 624 15.28 -29.06 22.27
N ALA A 625 14.23 -28.96 21.44
CA ALA A 625 14.36 -28.56 20.03
C ALA A 625 14.60 -27.04 19.91
N LEU A 626 13.98 -26.26 20.81
CA LEU A 626 14.17 -24.80 20.87
C LEU A 626 15.60 -24.45 21.33
N ALA A 627 16.14 -25.16 22.32
CA ALA A 627 17.53 -25.01 22.77
C ALA A 627 18.55 -25.34 21.66
N GLY A 628 18.30 -26.40 20.90
CA GLY A 628 19.14 -26.76 19.74
C GLY A 628 19.11 -25.73 18.61
N SER A 629 18.05 -24.94 18.50
CA SER A 629 17.91 -23.88 17.49
C SER A 629 18.60 -22.59 17.94
N ILE A 630 18.46 -22.21 19.22
CA ILE A 630 19.08 -21.02 19.79
C ILE A 630 20.62 -21.14 19.83
N THR A 631 21.16 -22.32 20.14
CA THR A 631 22.62 -22.56 20.17
C THR A 631 23.30 -22.50 18.80
N ARG A 632 22.55 -22.61 17.69
CA ARG A 632 23.06 -22.50 16.32
C ARG A 632 23.07 -21.08 15.78
N LEU A 633 22.52 -20.11 16.53
CA LEU A 633 22.49 -18.71 16.12
C LEU A 633 23.89 -18.09 16.16
N PRO A 634 24.20 -17.14 15.25
CA PRO A 634 25.45 -16.39 15.34
C PRO A 634 25.50 -15.56 16.62
N LYS A 635 26.71 -15.32 17.16
CA LYS A 635 26.91 -14.60 18.42
C LYS A 635 26.25 -13.21 18.44
N THR A 636 26.25 -12.52 17.29
CA THR A 636 25.58 -11.23 17.12
C THR A 636 24.06 -11.35 17.25
N ALA A 637 23.44 -12.42 16.73
CA ALA A 637 22.02 -12.68 16.92
C ALA A 637 21.67 -12.99 18.38
N ILE A 638 22.51 -13.76 19.08
CA ILE A 638 22.34 -14.03 20.50
C ILE A 638 22.43 -12.74 21.32
N ALA A 639 23.38 -11.84 21.01
CA ALA A 639 23.50 -10.55 21.68
C ALA A 639 22.28 -9.64 21.45
N VAL A 640 21.76 -9.57 20.22
CA VAL A 640 20.52 -8.84 19.91
C VAL A 640 19.32 -9.45 20.65
N MET A 641 19.25 -10.78 20.73
CA MET A 641 18.18 -11.46 21.44
C MET A 641 18.23 -11.21 22.96
N HIS A 642 19.44 -11.19 23.56
CA HIS A 642 19.63 -10.78 24.96
C HIS A 642 19.24 -9.33 25.21
N TYR A 643 19.55 -8.43 24.28
CA TYR A 643 19.17 -7.03 24.42
C TYR A 643 17.65 -6.89 24.58
N PHE A 644 16.86 -7.54 23.72
CA PHE A 644 15.38 -7.47 23.79
C PHE A 644 14.77 -8.36 24.87
N ALA A 645 15.52 -9.31 25.41
CA ALA A 645 15.13 -10.02 26.63
C ALA A 645 15.17 -9.08 27.84
N SER A 646 16.19 -8.22 27.92
CA SER A 646 16.37 -7.25 29.00
C SER A 646 15.58 -5.96 28.81
N ASN A 647 15.26 -5.59 27.57
CA ASN A 647 14.58 -4.34 27.21
C ASN A 647 13.37 -4.60 26.29
N PRO A 648 12.31 -5.28 26.77
CA PRO A 648 11.13 -5.57 25.96
C PRO A 648 10.38 -4.28 25.59
N GLY A 649 10.00 -4.13 24.31
CA GLY A 649 9.31 -2.96 23.77
C GLY A 649 10.24 -1.90 23.17
N ASP A 650 11.55 -2.09 23.26
CA ASP A 650 12.51 -1.20 22.61
C ASP A 650 12.51 -1.36 21.09
N LYS A 651 12.76 -0.25 20.39
CA LYS A 651 12.96 -0.24 18.94
C LYS A 651 14.38 -0.71 18.57
N ALA A 652 14.54 -1.26 17.37
CA ALA A 652 15.83 -1.73 16.84
C ALA A 652 16.98 -0.71 16.91
N ARG A 653 16.67 0.59 16.77
CA ARG A 653 17.66 1.68 16.93
C ARG A 653 18.34 1.69 18.30
N TYR A 654 17.67 1.28 19.37
CA TYR A 654 18.24 1.30 20.71
C TYR A 654 19.22 0.14 20.89
N ALA A 655 18.85 -1.06 20.40
CA ALA A 655 19.77 -2.19 20.32
C ALA A 655 21.01 -1.87 19.46
N SER A 656 20.83 -1.18 18.33
CA SER A 656 21.93 -0.73 17.46
C SER A 656 22.91 0.19 18.19
N ASN A 657 22.39 1.17 18.94
CA ASN A 657 23.21 2.09 19.72
C ASN A 657 23.96 1.40 20.87
N VAL A 658 23.33 0.45 21.56
CA VAL A 658 23.90 -0.22 22.73
C VAL A 658 24.89 -1.32 22.35
N LEU A 659 24.61 -2.05 21.28
CA LEU A 659 25.46 -3.15 20.80
C LEU A 659 26.52 -2.69 19.79
N GLU A 660 26.56 -1.40 19.46
CA GLU A 660 27.48 -0.79 18.47
C GLU A 660 27.51 -1.54 17.12
N ILE A 661 26.34 -2.00 16.69
CA ILE A 661 26.14 -2.65 15.40
C ILE A 661 25.18 -1.83 14.55
N GLU A 662 25.44 -1.79 13.24
CA GLU A 662 24.62 -1.10 12.25
C GLU A 662 23.14 -1.47 12.41
N ILE A 663 22.25 -0.47 12.39
CA ILE A 663 20.80 -0.71 12.54
C ILE A 663 20.26 -1.67 11.47
N ARG A 664 20.86 -1.62 10.28
CA ARG A 664 20.60 -2.56 9.17
C ARG A 664 20.91 -4.00 9.57
N GLU A 665 21.99 -4.23 10.32
CA GLU A 665 22.37 -5.55 10.81
C GLU A 665 21.43 -6.06 11.90
N VAL A 666 21.02 -5.20 12.84
CA VAL A 666 20.01 -5.54 13.86
C VAL A 666 18.71 -5.97 13.21
N ASN A 667 18.21 -5.21 12.24
CA ASN A 667 16.97 -5.52 11.53
C ASN A 667 17.10 -6.80 10.69
N ARG A 668 18.24 -7.01 10.01
CA ARG A 668 18.53 -8.27 9.29
C ARG A 668 18.42 -9.48 10.22
N LEU A 669 18.94 -9.36 11.45
CA LEU A 669 18.88 -10.42 12.45
C LEU A 669 17.44 -10.65 12.96
N LEU A 670 16.70 -9.57 13.28
CA LEU A 670 15.32 -9.62 13.77
C LEU A 670 14.34 -10.22 12.76
N HIS A 671 14.48 -9.86 11.48
CA HIS A 671 13.59 -10.34 10.41
C HIS A 671 14.07 -11.64 9.75
N GLY A 672 15.32 -12.04 9.98
CA GLY A 672 15.87 -13.31 9.52
C GLY A 672 15.94 -14.34 10.67
N PRO A 673 17.14 -14.65 11.20
CA PRO A 673 17.35 -15.75 12.13
C PRO A 673 16.61 -15.61 13.48
N LEU A 674 16.26 -14.39 13.90
CA LEU A 674 15.54 -14.15 15.17
C LEU A 674 14.02 -14.06 15.01
N ARG A 675 13.47 -14.14 13.79
CA ARG A 675 12.04 -13.91 13.50
C ARG A 675 11.09 -14.80 14.30
N THR A 676 11.50 -16.04 14.59
CA THR A 676 10.70 -17.01 15.35
C THR A 676 10.86 -16.86 16.86
N PHE A 677 11.88 -16.12 17.32
CA PHE A 677 12.22 -15.95 18.73
C PHE A 677 11.80 -14.58 19.27
N CYS A 678 11.81 -13.56 18.43
CA CYS A 678 11.41 -12.19 18.77
C CYS A 678 10.08 -11.82 18.11
N LYS A 679 9.26 -11.02 18.79
CA LYS A 679 7.99 -10.48 18.29
C LYS A 679 8.01 -8.97 18.35
N GLN A 680 7.39 -8.36 17.34
CA GLN A 680 7.21 -6.92 17.25
C GLN A 680 5.79 -6.53 17.69
N ASP A 681 5.67 -5.48 18.50
CA ASP A 681 4.40 -4.88 18.89
C ASP A 681 3.91 -3.80 17.89
N GLU A 682 2.69 -3.28 18.09
CA GLU A 682 2.07 -2.25 17.23
C GLU A 682 2.82 -0.91 17.23
N SER A 683 3.70 -0.68 18.21
CA SER A 683 4.56 0.51 18.33
C SER A 683 5.97 0.29 17.77
N PHE A 684 6.19 -0.82 17.08
CA PHE A 684 7.47 -1.27 16.52
C PHE A 684 8.54 -1.62 17.58
N GLY A 685 8.12 -1.84 18.81
CA GLY A 685 8.95 -2.37 19.90
C GLY A 685 9.14 -3.88 19.77
N TRP A 686 10.32 -4.38 20.15
CA TRP A 686 10.67 -5.80 20.04
C TRP A 686 10.76 -6.45 21.42
N SER A 687 10.31 -7.70 21.50
CA SER A 687 10.39 -8.53 22.71
C SER A 687 10.71 -9.97 22.36
N VAL A 688 11.38 -10.69 23.26
CA VAL A 688 11.61 -12.14 23.09
C VAL A 688 10.36 -12.91 23.51
N SER A 689 9.93 -13.86 22.69
CA SER A 689 8.77 -14.71 22.98
C SER A 689 8.98 -15.55 24.25
N GLY A 690 7.92 -15.77 25.03
CA GLY A 690 7.99 -16.46 26.34
C GLY A 690 8.76 -17.79 26.34
N PRO A 691 8.50 -18.72 25.41
CA PRO A 691 9.26 -19.97 25.31
C PRO A 691 10.75 -19.75 24.98
N ALA A 692 11.05 -18.80 24.08
CA ALA A 692 12.43 -18.48 23.72
C ALA A 692 13.19 -17.81 24.87
N LEU A 693 12.52 -16.95 25.63
CA LEU A 693 13.08 -16.27 26.80
C LEU A 693 13.44 -17.27 27.90
N ALA A 694 12.57 -18.25 28.17
CA ALA A 694 12.82 -19.30 29.15
C ALA A 694 14.02 -20.18 28.79
N VAL A 695 14.22 -20.48 27.50
CA VAL A 695 15.37 -21.25 27.02
C VAL A 695 16.64 -20.39 26.95
N LEU A 696 16.54 -19.13 26.53
CA LEU A 696 17.66 -18.18 26.49
C LEU A 696 18.28 -18.02 27.89
N ASN A 697 17.47 -17.79 28.91
CA ASN A 697 17.92 -17.64 30.30
C ASN A 697 18.51 -18.93 30.89
N LYS A 698 18.12 -20.12 30.37
CA LYS A 698 18.71 -21.41 30.78
C LYS A 698 20.06 -21.68 30.10
N LEU A 699 20.23 -21.26 28.85
CA LEU A 699 21.44 -21.51 28.06
C LEU A 699 22.54 -20.47 28.31
N PHE A 700 22.15 -19.23 28.61
CA PHE A 700 23.02 -18.08 28.77
C PHE A 700 22.56 -17.26 29.98
N PRO A 701 22.85 -17.73 31.22
CA PRO A 701 22.41 -17.07 32.45
C PRO A 701 23.10 -15.72 32.70
#